data_AF-A0A517W4Y2-F1
#
_entry.id   AF-A0A517W4Y2-F1
#
_cell.length_a   1.000
_cell.length_b   1.000
_cell.length_c   1.000
_cell.angle_alpha   90.00
_cell.angle_beta   90.00
_cell.angle_gamma   90.00
#
_symmetry.space_group_name_H-M   'P 1'
#
loop_
_entity.id
_entity.type
_entity.pdbx_description
1 polymer ?
#
loop_
_entity_poly.entity_id
_entity_poly.type
_entity_poly.pdbx_seq_one_letter_code
_entity_poly.pdbx_strand_id
1 'polypeptide(L)'
;MRIHHKKRIRKSLDDVRKHSLSYRLRASRSGLSLVLVMFTLSMSLVLTYSFIQTQSILTQISENGSKHDLAMNAARAGITDALNRMNSLDWAGIRDQYQRTFQSDADGSSTYTVSFAASGNTLDSVLELEVHSLGVWTSATNNNMRSEYQITAKVKLVPRLAGRTILPGDSADANDSVPNAGHFDLITQYALFAERGTNSLILDPCDRIDGNLWLDDRLSMYNDPTWSSSIRRTFMQDLGNRFVTFPDGSTNVSDATVHYPHPVAGNITFYDSPSSSVQQDLADLKVSWSTTDQALTIPSPDYSHFSTYRLYAGGPEYQAVALGSSLHNVTLGPTPDNPLGIFYRSGSLYVYDNVIVQGTLVSTSRITFSGKGIYITAFNWKGMDGTPIIADSDLWPRLPTLVADKIDFERETQTTIEGAIVCHDDLDGGGGSVAYPDASDIQFTGTATVSSIEQPHSIVSLRENQFLGNLTADGNYAIWLSTSGSGNTGTTGTWYPIVGVDNQNQQLTIRGEINHVTPTGYRIRLHKQELSQIRGPVCAERFNFRRLNEWVLSSSLWNNRAYFWDLENQIRVILGYSLIGFSEWLEIPLNYPGWDSYYQQHGLNLEPTLHIQHLVDHEYRWEPPLFQPYDGGEANADYSGYRWSLIDWSESP
;
A
#
# COMPACT_ATOMS: atom_id res chain seq x y z
N MET A 1 6.09 46.31 -63.49
CA MET A 1 6.12 47.01 -64.79
C MET A 1 4.99 48.03 -64.86
N ARG A 2 5.34 49.31 -64.71
CA ARG A 2 4.86 50.49 -65.48
C ARG A 2 3.33 50.63 -65.73
N ILE A 3 2.66 51.58 -65.07
CA ILE A 3 2.41 52.99 -65.51
C ILE A 3 1.54 53.07 -66.79
N HIS A 4 0.36 53.71 -66.74
CA HIS A 4 0.08 54.99 -67.47
C HIS A 4 -1.38 55.47 -67.45
N HIS A 5 -1.50 56.77 -67.11
CA HIS A 5 -2.53 57.74 -67.52
C HIS A 5 -2.81 57.79 -69.04
N LYS A 6 -4.05 58.17 -69.43
CA LYS A 6 -4.45 59.43 -70.12
C LYS A 6 -5.84 59.27 -70.79
N LYS A 7 -6.85 60.10 -70.46
CA LYS A 7 -7.25 61.39 -71.07
C LYS A 7 -8.05 61.28 -72.40
N ARG A 8 -9.38 61.51 -72.28
CA ARG A 8 -10.19 62.63 -72.83
C ARG A 8 -10.08 63.00 -74.33
N ILE A 9 -11.24 63.19 -74.98
CA ILE A 9 -11.69 64.23 -75.96
C ILE A 9 -13.01 63.68 -76.57
N ARG A 10 -14.23 64.28 -76.62
CA ARG A 10 -14.83 65.63 -76.77
C ARG A 10 -15.14 66.03 -78.23
N LYS A 11 -16.42 66.39 -78.48
CA LYS A 11 -17.05 67.22 -79.55
C LYS A 11 -18.19 66.47 -80.28
N SER A 12 -19.28 67.10 -80.74
CA SER A 12 -19.86 68.44 -80.60
C SER A 12 -21.25 68.47 -81.27
N LEU A 13 -22.18 69.22 -80.69
CA LEU A 13 -23.10 70.21 -81.28
C LEU A 13 -23.90 69.93 -82.59
N ASP A 14 -25.20 70.25 -82.45
CA ASP A 14 -26.06 71.07 -83.32
C ASP A 14 -27.17 70.44 -84.21
N ASP A 15 -28.36 71.05 -84.00
CA ASP A 15 -29.32 71.57 -84.98
C ASP A 15 -30.72 70.94 -85.18
N VAL A 16 -31.69 71.54 -84.47
CA VAL A 16 -32.99 72.11 -84.89
C VAL A 16 -33.64 71.64 -86.21
N ARG A 17 -34.87 71.07 -86.13
CA ARG A 17 -36.04 71.48 -86.97
C ARG A 17 -37.40 70.91 -86.48
N LYS A 18 -38.45 71.60 -86.91
CA LYS A 18 -39.81 71.76 -86.36
C LYS A 18 -40.90 70.86 -86.99
N HIS A 19 -42.05 70.76 -86.27
CA HIS A 19 -43.47 70.59 -86.71
C HIS A 19 -43.86 69.28 -87.43
N SER A 20 -45.05 68.67 -87.32
CA SER A 20 -46.33 68.90 -86.63
C SER A 20 -47.30 67.76 -87.00
N LEU A 21 -48.35 67.54 -86.18
CA LEU A 21 -49.61 66.81 -86.45
C LEU A 21 -49.54 65.26 -86.50
N SER A 22 -50.48 64.43 -86.04
CA SER A 22 -51.56 64.46 -85.03
C SER A 22 -52.36 63.14 -85.18
N TYR A 23 -52.98 62.66 -84.08
CA TYR A 23 -54.19 61.82 -83.98
C TYR A 23 -54.15 60.27 -83.82
N ARG A 24 -54.57 59.85 -82.61
CA ARG A 24 -55.60 58.83 -82.19
C ARG A 24 -55.30 57.32 -82.05
N LEU A 25 -55.05 56.94 -80.79
CA LEU A 25 -55.81 56.01 -79.88
C LEU A 25 -56.36 54.62 -80.32
N ARG A 26 -55.91 53.61 -79.53
CA ARG A 26 -56.60 52.49 -78.83
C ARG A 26 -56.96 51.14 -79.51
N ALA A 27 -56.12 50.14 -79.18
CA ALA A 27 -56.34 48.86 -78.46
C ALA A 27 -57.30 47.74 -78.95
N SER A 28 -56.76 46.50 -78.97
CA SER A 28 -57.34 45.33 -78.30
C SER A 28 -56.22 44.38 -77.82
N ARG A 29 -56.19 44.16 -76.50
CA ARG A 29 -55.29 43.30 -75.72
C ARG A 29 -56.16 42.15 -75.19
N SER A 30 -55.93 40.89 -75.60
CA SER A 30 -56.59 39.74 -74.96
C SER A 30 -55.69 38.52 -74.77
N GLY A 31 -54.68 38.30 -75.63
CA GLY A 31 -53.73 37.19 -75.46
C GLY A 31 -52.64 37.45 -74.40
N LEU A 32 -52.10 38.67 -74.37
CA LEU A 32 -50.99 39.02 -73.47
C LEU A 32 -51.44 39.18 -72.01
N SER A 33 -52.69 39.58 -71.73
CA SER A 33 -53.20 39.62 -70.35
C SER A 33 -53.48 38.24 -69.79
N LEU A 34 -53.87 37.26 -70.61
CA LEU A 34 -54.13 35.89 -70.16
C LEU A 34 -52.84 35.14 -69.80
N VAL A 35 -51.77 35.33 -70.58
CA VAL A 35 -50.43 34.80 -70.24
C VAL A 35 -49.86 35.50 -69.00
N LEU A 36 -50.02 36.82 -68.86
CA LEU A 36 -49.60 37.55 -67.66
C LEU A 36 -50.37 37.08 -66.42
N VAL A 37 -51.68 36.87 -66.54
CA VAL A 37 -52.54 36.37 -65.44
C VAL A 37 -52.17 34.93 -65.05
N MET A 38 -51.97 34.04 -66.03
CA MET A 38 -51.51 32.67 -65.77
C MET A 38 -50.11 32.63 -65.15
N PHE A 39 -49.19 33.48 -65.61
CA PHE A 39 -47.83 33.60 -65.03
C PHE A 39 -47.89 34.15 -63.60
N THR A 40 -48.73 35.15 -63.32
CA THR A 40 -48.94 35.65 -61.96
C THR A 40 -49.61 34.63 -61.05
N LEU A 41 -50.55 33.82 -61.57
CA LEU A 41 -51.17 32.73 -60.81
C LEU A 41 -50.17 31.61 -60.52
N SER A 42 -49.37 31.18 -61.49
CA SER A 42 -48.34 30.16 -61.27
C SER A 42 -47.25 30.65 -60.32
N MET A 43 -46.81 31.91 -60.44
CA MET A 43 -45.83 32.51 -59.54
C MET A 43 -46.40 32.65 -58.12
N SER A 44 -47.66 33.04 -57.98
CA SER A 44 -48.36 33.06 -56.69
C SER A 44 -48.44 31.66 -56.07
N LEU A 45 -48.77 30.63 -56.85
CA LEU A 45 -48.92 29.26 -56.36
C LEU A 45 -47.57 28.66 -55.93
N VAL A 46 -46.50 28.95 -56.68
CA VAL A 46 -45.12 28.57 -56.31
C VAL A 46 -44.66 29.30 -55.04
N LEU A 47 -44.97 30.59 -54.89
CA LEU A 47 -44.66 31.35 -53.67
C LEU A 47 -45.46 30.83 -52.46
N THR A 48 -46.75 30.53 -52.63
CA THR A 48 -47.58 29.96 -51.57
C THR A 48 -47.10 28.56 -51.18
N TYR A 49 -46.76 27.70 -52.13
CA TYR A 49 -46.21 26.38 -51.87
C TYR A 49 -44.85 26.47 -51.16
N SER A 50 -43.96 27.35 -51.61
CA SER A 50 -42.67 27.59 -50.97
C SER A 50 -42.82 28.12 -49.53
N PHE A 51 -43.82 28.98 -49.28
CA PHE A 51 -44.11 29.48 -47.95
C PHE A 51 -44.68 28.38 -47.03
N ILE A 52 -45.62 27.57 -47.52
CA ILE A 52 -46.16 26.41 -46.77
C ILE A 52 -45.06 25.40 -46.46
N GLN A 53 -44.20 25.10 -47.43
CA GLN A 53 -43.07 24.19 -47.25
C GLN A 53 -42.08 24.75 -46.23
N THR A 54 -41.77 26.05 -46.29
CA THR A 54 -40.87 26.70 -45.32
C THR A 54 -41.48 26.68 -43.91
N GLN A 55 -42.77 26.99 -43.77
CA GLN A 55 -43.47 26.90 -42.48
C GLN A 55 -43.47 25.47 -41.95
N SER A 56 -43.75 24.47 -42.79
CA SER A 56 -43.72 23.05 -42.40
C SER A 56 -42.32 22.60 -41.96
N ILE A 57 -41.26 23.04 -42.64
CA ILE A 57 -39.88 22.73 -42.26
C ILE A 57 -39.53 23.42 -40.95
N LEU A 58 -39.91 24.69 -40.76
CA LEU A 58 -39.66 25.43 -39.52
C LEU A 58 -40.38 24.79 -38.33
N THR A 59 -41.63 24.33 -38.50
CA THR A 59 -42.36 23.59 -37.47
C THR A 59 -41.65 22.28 -37.13
N GLN A 60 -41.21 21.50 -38.13
CA GLN A 60 -40.46 20.26 -37.89
C GLN A 60 -39.12 20.50 -37.18
N ILE A 61 -38.38 21.55 -37.57
CA ILE A 61 -37.13 21.92 -36.89
C ILE A 61 -37.41 22.31 -35.44
N SER A 62 -38.46 23.10 -35.19
CA SER A 62 -38.85 23.50 -33.84
C SER A 62 -39.28 22.31 -32.99
N GLU A 63 -40.06 21.38 -33.53
CA GLU A 63 -40.49 20.16 -32.84
C GLU A 63 -39.30 19.24 -32.57
N ASN A 64 -38.39 19.08 -33.52
CA ASN A 64 -37.17 18.28 -33.33
C ASN A 64 -36.23 18.91 -32.31
N GLY A 65 -36.13 20.24 -32.30
CA GLY A 65 -35.41 20.99 -31.27
C GLY A 65 -36.00 20.74 -29.88
N SER A 66 -37.32 20.84 -29.73
CA SER A 66 -38.00 20.55 -28.46
C SER A 66 -37.82 19.09 -28.00
N LYS A 67 -37.86 18.12 -28.92
CA LYS A 67 -37.61 16.70 -28.61
C LYS A 67 -36.17 16.46 -28.18
N HIS A 68 -35.22 17.14 -28.82
CA HIS A 68 -33.81 17.11 -28.44
C HIS A 68 -33.60 17.71 -27.05
N ASP A 69 -34.21 18.86 -26.75
CA ASP A 69 -34.15 19.49 -25.42
C ASP A 69 -34.75 18.58 -24.33
N LEU A 70 -35.83 17.85 -24.62
CA LEU A 70 -36.41 16.87 -23.69
C LEU A 70 -35.48 15.67 -23.42
N ALA A 71 -34.77 15.19 -24.44
CA ALA A 71 -33.76 14.14 -24.28
C ALA A 71 -32.54 14.64 -23.48
N MET A 72 -32.07 15.87 -23.77
CA MET A 72 -30.99 16.52 -23.04
C MET A 72 -31.35 16.73 -21.55
N ASN A 73 -32.55 17.25 -21.27
CA ASN A 73 -33.02 17.46 -19.90
C ASN A 73 -33.19 16.13 -19.13
N ALA A 74 -33.66 15.08 -19.80
CA ALA A 74 -33.71 13.75 -19.20
C ALA A 74 -32.31 13.20 -18.89
N ALA A 75 -31.34 13.37 -19.80
CA ALA A 75 -29.96 12.97 -19.56
C ALA A 75 -29.35 13.74 -18.36
N ARG A 76 -29.59 15.05 -18.25
CA ARG A 76 -29.17 15.88 -17.11
C ARG A 76 -29.83 15.48 -15.80
N ALA A 77 -31.13 15.15 -15.82
CA ALA A 77 -31.80 14.62 -14.64
C ALA A 77 -31.22 13.26 -14.22
N GLY A 78 -30.95 12.38 -15.18
CA GLY A 78 -30.38 11.06 -14.94
C GLY A 78 -28.97 11.11 -14.35
N ILE A 79 -28.10 12.02 -14.81
CA ILE A 79 -26.74 12.13 -14.26
C ILE A 79 -26.75 12.73 -12.85
N THR A 80 -27.64 13.69 -12.55
CA THR A 80 -27.80 14.20 -11.17
C THR A 80 -28.32 13.10 -10.24
N ASP A 81 -29.31 12.33 -10.68
CA ASP A 81 -29.83 11.17 -9.92
C ASP A 81 -28.72 10.11 -9.70
N ALA A 82 -27.90 9.84 -10.72
CA ALA A 82 -26.77 8.92 -10.63
C ALA A 82 -25.74 9.37 -9.59
N LEU A 83 -25.33 10.64 -9.61
CA LEU A 83 -24.37 11.17 -8.65
C LEU A 83 -24.93 11.15 -7.22
N ASN A 84 -26.20 11.50 -7.02
CA ASN A 84 -26.84 11.40 -5.70
C ASN A 84 -26.91 9.95 -5.22
N ARG A 85 -27.24 9.02 -6.11
CA ARG A 85 -27.30 7.59 -5.79
C ARG A 85 -25.94 7.05 -5.39
N MET A 86 -24.87 7.38 -6.10
CA MET A 86 -23.49 6.97 -5.78
C MET A 86 -23.01 7.46 -4.41
N ASN A 87 -23.53 8.61 -3.94
CA ASN A 87 -23.30 9.12 -2.59
C ASN A 87 -24.39 8.68 -1.61
N SER A 88 -25.01 7.53 -1.83
CA SER A 88 -26.02 6.94 -0.92
C SER A 88 -25.78 5.44 -0.75
N LEU A 89 -26.43 4.84 0.26
CA LEU A 89 -26.38 3.39 0.47
C LEU A 89 -27.15 2.58 -0.58
N ASP A 90 -27.96 3.24 -1.43
CA ASP A 90 -28.79 2.57 -2.44
C ASP A 90 -28.01 2.19 -3.70
N TRP A 91 -26.74 2.61 -3.84
CA TRP A 91 -25.92 2.28 -4.99
C TRP A 91 -25.42 0.84 -4.91
N ALA A 92 -25.86 0.01 -5.86
CA ALA A 92 -25.49 -1.41 -5.91
C ALA A 92 -24.10 -1.65 -6.56
N GLY A 93 -23.35 -0.59 -6.85
CA GLY A 93 -22.01 -0.65 -7.44
C GLY A 93 -22.00 -0.49 -8.97
N ILE A 94 -20.87 -0.83 -9.58
CA ILE A 94 -20.60 -0.66 -11.02
C ILE A 94 -21.57 -1.42 -11.94
N ARG A 95 -22.16 -2.52 -11.45
CA ARG A 95 -23.15 -3.30 -12.20
C ARG A 95 -24.58 -2.75 -12.06
N ASP A 96 -24.78 -1.68 -11.30
CA ASP A 96 -26.08 -1.02 -11.17
C ASP A 96 -26.46 -0.37 -12.51
N GLN A 97 -27.66 -0.67 -12.99
CA GLN A 97 -28.22 -0.06 -14.18
C GLN A 97 -29.72 0.12 -13.94
N TYR A 98 -30.22 1.32 -14.22
CA TYR A 98 -31.63 1.61 -14.04
C TYR A 98 -32.13 2.59 -15.10
N GLN A 99 -33.43 2.51 -15.35
CA GLN A 99 -34.16 3.39 -16.25
C GLN A 99 -35.33 4.01 -15.49
N ARG A 100 -35.53 5.31 -15.65
CA ARG A 100 -36.65 6.04 -15.05
C ARG A 100 -37.30 6.96 -16.08
N THR A 101 -38.60 7.21 -15.89
CA THR A 101 -39.37 8.15 -16.71
C THR A 101 -39.16 9.55 -16.17
N PHE A 102 -38.67 10.46 -17.03
CA PHE A 102 -38.56 11.88 -16.70
C PHE A 102 -39.90 12.58 -16.89
N GLN A 103 -40.55 12.36 -18.05
CA GLN A 103 -41.84 12.95 -18.40
C GLN A 103 -42.56 12.05 -19.41
N SER A 104 -43.88 11.99 -19.34
CA SER A 104 -44.71 11.26 -20.30
C SER A 104 -45.98 12.06 -20.58
N ASP A 105 -46.19 12.41 -21.85
CA ASP A 105 -47.35 13.16 -22.33
C ASP A 105 -48.04 12.41 -23.49
N ALA A 106 -49.10 13.00 -24.06
CA ALA A 106 -49.84 12.39 -25.17
C ALA A 106 -48.99 12.18 -26.44
N ASP A 107 -47.91 12.94 -26.62
CA ASP A 107 -47.04 12.91 -27.80
C ASP A 107 -45.92 11.86 -27.72
N GLY A 108 -45.57 11.41 -26.51
CA GLY A 108 -44.45 10.50 -26.27
C GLY A 108 -43.93 10.51 -24.83
N SER A 109 -42.92 9.68 -24.58
CA SER A 109 -42.26 9.55 -23.27
C SER A 109 -40.77 9.87 -23.36
N SER A 110 -40.28 10.65 -22.40
CA SER A 110 -38.86 10.91 -22.16
C SER A 110 -38.38 10.08 -20.97
N THR A 111 -37.34 9.28 -21.20
CA THR A 111 -36.74 8.40 -20.18
C THR A 111 -35.23 8.65 -20.12
N TYR A 112 -34.61 8.34 -19.00
CA TYR A 112 -33.14 8.27 -18.91
C TYR A 112 -32.71 6.90 -18.44
N THR A 113 -31.60 6.42 -18.98
CA THR A 113 -30.93 5.18 -18.56
C THR A 113 -29.55 5.53 -18.04
N VAL A 114 -29.25 5.08 -16.81
CA VAL A 114 -27.95 5.29 -16.15
C VAL A 114 -27.18 3.99 -16.11
N SER A 115 -25.88 4.04 -16.40
CA SER A 115 -24.95 2.92 -16.25
C SER A 115 -23.57 3.40 -15.79
N PHE A 116 -22.83 2.54 -15.09
CA PHE A 116 -21.50 2.82 -14.57
C PHE A 116 -20.45 1.93 -15.23
N ALA A 117 -19.24 2.45 -15.44
CA ALA A 117 -18.10 1.73 -15.99
C ALA A 117 -16.81 2.12 -15.28
N ALA A 118 -15.82 1.23 -15.27
CA ALA A 118 -14.50 1.52 -14.72
C ALA A 118 -13.76 2.47 -15.67
N SER A 119 -13.15 3.53 -15.15
CA SER A 119 -12.42 4.47 -15.99
C SER A 119 -10.94 4.07 -16.05
N GLY A 120 -10.43 3.88 -17.26
CA GLY A 120 -8.99 3.82 -17.51
C GLY A 120 -8.32 2.45 -17.33
N ASN A 121 -7.02 2.44 -17.66
CA ASN A 121 -6.13 1.28 -17.67
C ASN A 121 -4.80 1.59 -16.97
N THR A 122 -4.78 2.59 -16.09
CA THR A 122 -3.60 2.99 -15.30
C THR A 122 -3.88 2.82 -13.81
N LEU A 123 -2.81 2.68 -13.02
CA LEU A 123 -2.93 2.46 -11.58
C LEU A 123 -3.56 3.66 -10.85
N ASP A 124 -3.34 4.90 -11.33
CA ASP A 124 -3.94 6.11 -10.76
C ASP A 124 -5.47 6.21 -10.99
N SER A 125 -5.96 5.47 -11.99
CA SER A 125 -7.36 5.48 -12.43
C SER A 125 -8.23 4.40 -11.79
N VAL A 126 -7.66 3.51 -10.97
CA VAL A 126 -8.39 2.35 -10.41
C VAL A 126 -9.51 2.72 -9.42
N LEU A 127 -9.52 3.98 -8.97
CA LEU A 127 -10.58 4.56 -8.14
C LEU A 127 -11.51 5.49 -8.93
N GLU A 128 -11.36 5.55 -10.25
CA GLU A 128 -12.12 6.40 -11.14
C GLU A 128 -13.23 5.58 -11.84
N LEU A 129 -14.41 6.18 -11.97
CA LEU A 129 -15.56 5.61 -12.67
C LEU A 129 -16.08 6.58 -13.72
N GLU A 130 -16.61 6.01 -14.79
CA GLU A 130 -17.41 6.71 -15.79
C GLU A 130 -18.89 6.44 -15.52
N VAL A 131 -19.65 7.52 -15.40
CA VAL A 131 -21.09 7.51 -15.23
C VAL A 131 -21.71 7.97 -16.53
N HIS A 132 -22.48 7.10 -17.17
CA HIS A 132 -23.19 7.42 -18.40
C HIS A 132 -24.67 7.60 -18.11
N SER A 133 -25.24 8.70 -18.60
CA SER A 133 -26.67 8.98 -18.59
C SER A 133 -27.16 9.18 -20.02
N LEU A 134 -27.98 8.27 -20.52
CA LEU A 134 -28.59 8.33 -21.84
C LEU A 134 -30.06 8.77 -21.71
N GLY A 135 -30.35 10.00 -22.10
CA GLY A 135 -31.71 10.53 -22.24
C GLY A 135 -32.29 10.15 -23.60
N VAL A 136 -33.51 9.61 -23.61
CA VAL A 136 -34.21 9.19 -24.83
C VAL A 136 -35.64 9.69 -24.80
N TRP A 137 -36.02 10.46 -25.81
CA TRP A 137 -37.42 10.74 -26.13
C TRP A 137 -37.92 9.77 -27.19
N THR A 138 -39.11 9.20 -26.97
CA THR A 138 -39.77 8.25 -27.89
C THR A 138 -41.20 8.70 -28.17
N SER A 139 -41.62 8.70 -29.44
CA SER A 139 -43.00 9.07 -29.80
C SER A 139 -44.01 8.00 -29.42
N ALA A 140 -45.19 8.41 -28.93
CA ALA A 140 -46.30 7.51 -28.61
C ALA A 140 -46.93 6.83 -29.85
N THR A 141 -46.73 7.39 -31.04
CA THR A 141 -47.33 6.87 -32.29
C THR A 141 -46.37 6.07 -33.15
N ASN A 142 -45.06 6.30 -33.03
CA ASN A 142 -44.02 5.58 -33.76
C ASN A 142 -42.72 5.50 -32.95
N ASN A 143 -42.43 4.32 -32.42
CA ASN A 143 -41.24 4.07 -31.61
C ASN A 143 -39.91 4.27 -32.36
N ASN A 144 -39.92 4.33 -33.70
CA ASN A 144 -38.73 4.63 -34.50
C ASN A 144 -38.42 6.14 -34.57
N MET A 145 -39.34 7.01 -34.16
CA MET A 145 -39.06 8.44 -34.00
C MET A 145 -38.52 8.67 -32.59
N ARG A 146 -37.18 8.69 -32.47
CA ARG A 146 -36.48 8.91 -31.20
C ARG A 146 -35.46 10.04 -31.30
N SER A 147 -35.23 10.73 -30.18
CA SER A 147 -34.08 11.63 -29.99
C SER A 147 -33.29 11.11 -28.79
N GLU A 148 -31.97 11.07 -28.93
CA GLU A 148 -31.06 10.59 -27.90
C GLU A 148 -30.13 11.75 -27.49
N TYR A 149 -29.63 11.68 -26.26
CA TYR A 149 -28.60 12.58 -25.75
C TYR A 149 -27.83 11.86 -24.65
N GLN A 150 -26.50 11.85 -24.71
CA GLN A 150 -25.67 11.17 -23.73
C GLN A 150 -24.80 12.15 -22.96
N ILE A 151 -24.79 12.01 -21.64
CA ILE A 151 -23.84 12.70 -20.75
C ILE A 151 -22.93 11.65 -20.14
N THR A 152 -21.63 11.91 -20.16
CA THR A 152 -20.62 11.10 -19.48
C THR A 152 -19.89 11.95 -18.47
N ALA A 153 -19.98 11.57 -17.19
CA ALA A 153 -19.25 12.19 -16.10
C ALA A 153 -18.16 11.23 -15.62
N LYS A 154 -16.95 11.74 -15.44
CA LYS A 154 -15.84 11.00 -14.82
C LYS A 154 -15.72 11.41 -13.36
N VAL A 155 -15.79 10.43 -12.46
CA VAL A 155 -15.75 10.65 -11.01
C VAL A 155 -14.64 9.83 -10.37
N LYS A 156 -14.12 10.27 -9.21
CA LYS A 156 -13.08 9.58 -8.43
C LYS A 156 -13.51 9.39 -7.00
N LEU A 157 -13.30 8.19 -6.47
CA LEU A 157 -13.55 7.87 -5.08
C LEU A 157 -12.54 8.61 -4.20
N VAL A 158 -13.04 9.32 -3.19
CA VAL A 158 -12.24 10.01 -2.18
C VAL A 158 -12.67 9.47 -0.81
N PRO A 159 -12.10 8.33 -0.36
CA PRO A 159 -12.54 7.72 0.88
C PRO A 159 -12.25 8.62 2.08
N ARG A 160 -13.14 8.58 3.06
CA ARG A 160 -12.96 9.19 4.38
C ARG A 160 -12.05 8.27 5.20
N LEU A 161 -10.88 8.80 5.56
CA LEU A 161 -9.82 8.07 6.27
C LEU A 161 -9.53 8.77 7.59
N ALA A 162 -9.14 8.01 8.60
CA ALA A 162 -8.66 8.56 9.86
C ALA A 162 -7.42 9.45 9.62
N GLY A 163 -7.36 10.60 10.29
CA GLY A 163 -6.23 11.55 10.18
C GLY A 163 -6.25 12.44 8.93
N ARG A 164 -7.11 12.19 7.93
CA ARG A 164 -7.30 13.10 6.79
C ARG A 164 -8.06 14.35 7.23
N THR A 165 -7.79 15.49 6.60
CA THR A 165 -8.55 16.72 6.82
C THR A 165 -10.02 16.48 6.44
N ILE A 166 -10.92 16.61 7.42
CA ILE A 166 -12.37 16.46 7.21
C ILE A 166 -12.82 17.56 6.25
N LEU A 167 -13.47 17.16 5.16
CA LEU A 167 -13.96 18.07 4.15
C LEU A 167 -15.36 18.60 4.53
N PRO A 168 -15.77 19.79 4.04
CA PRO A 168 -17.10 20.32 4.32
C PRO A 168 -18.19 19.32 3.93
N GLY A 169 -19.13 19.09 4.85
CA GLY A 169 -20.23 18.13 4.67
C GLY A 169 -19.94 16.71 5.14
N ASP A 170 -18.76 16.41 5.71
CA ASP A 170 -18.49 15.12 6.34
C ASP A 170 -18.68 15.18 7.87
N SER A 171 -19.08 14.05 8.46
CA SER A 171 -19.00 13.84 9.91
C SER A 171 -17.54 13.65 10.34
N ALA A 172 -17.19 14.13 11.53
CA ALA A 172 -15.87 13.91 12.12
C ALA A 172 -15.59 12.43 12.44
N ASP A 173 -16.65 11.64 12.62
CA ASP A 173 -16.57 10.21 12.93
C ASP A 173 -16.68 9.32 11.67
N ALA A 174 -16.77 9.92 10.48
CA ALA A 174 -16.93 9.15 9.25
C ALA A 174 -15.62 8.45 8.83
N ASN A 175 -15.68 7.13 8.70
CA ASN A 175 -14.60 6.30 8.17
C ASN A 175 -15.19 5.33 7.14
N ASP A 176 -14.67 5.38 5.91
CA ASP A 176 -15.11 4.50 4.83
C ASP A 176 -14.37 3.14 4.86
N SER A 177 -13.42 2.95 5.78
CA SER A 177 -12.66 1.69 5.85
C SER A 177 -13.53 0.53 6.32
N VAL A 178 -13.37 -0.64 5.69
CA VAL A 178 -14.07 -1.86 6.11
C VAL A 178 -13.53 -2.30 7.48
N PRO A 179 -14.39 -2.59 8.46
CA PRO A 179 -13.95 -3.11 9.75
C PRO A 179 -13.29 -4.47 9.56
N ASN A 180 -12.19 -4.71 10.26
CA ASN A 180 -11.56 -6.02 10.22
C ASN A 180 -12.45 -7.06 10.91
N ALA A 181 -12.48 -8.27 10.36
CA ALA A 181 -13.13 -9.39 11.03
C ALA A 181 -12.32 -9.82 12.27
N GLY A 182 -13.02 -10.19 13.34
CA GLY A 182 -12.40 -10.71 14.55
C GLY A 182 -11.52 -9.69 15.26
N HIS A 183 -10.30 -10.11 15.63
CA HIS A 183 -9.41 -9.37 16.52
C HIS A 183 -8.21 -8.73 15.82
N PHE A 184 -8.20 -8.65 14.48
CA PHE A 184 -7.01 -8.25 13.72
C PHE A 184 -6.47 -6.86 14.11
N ASP A 185 -7.36 -5.88 14.34
CA ASP A 185 -6.98 -4.52 14.79
C ASP A 185 -6.26 -4.50 16.15
N LEU A 186 -6.52 -5.50 17.00
CA LEU A 186 -5.84 -5.66 18.29
C LEU A 186 -4.52 -6.42 18.12
N ILE A 187 -4.51 -7.43 17.25
CA ILE A 187 -3.34 -8.26 16.95
C ILE A 187 -2.22 -7.40 16.35
N THR A 188 -2.55 -6.48 15.43
CA THR A 188 -1.56 -5.63 14.75
C THR A 188 -0.85 -4.64 15.67
N GLN A 189 -1.28 -4.48 16.92
CA GLN A 189 -0.60 -3.64 17.92
C GLN A 189 0.63 -4.34 18.53
N TYR A 190 0.70 -5.67 18.42
CA TYR A 190 1.83 -6.46 18.91
C TYR A 190 2.87 -6.66 17.81
N ALA A 191 4.15 -6.68 18.19
CA ALA A 191 5.22 -7.13 17.28
C ALA A 191 5.09 -8.62 16.95
N LEU A 192 4.67 -9.41 17.94
CA LEU A 192 4.43 -10.84 17.81
C LEU A 192 3.18 -11.26 18.58
N PHE A 193 2.29 -11.97 17.90
CA PHE A 193 1.07 -12.54 18.45
C PHE A 193 1.04 -14.06 18.21
N ALA A 194 0.93 -14.84 19.28
CA ALA A 194 0.88 -16.31 19.21
C ALA A 194 -0.44 -16.86 19.77
N GLU A 195 -1.33 -17.37 18.91
CA GLU A 195 -2.70 -17.76 19.29
C GLU A 195 -2.79 -19.05 20.12
N ARG A 196 -2.22 -20.18 19.66
CA ARG A 196 -2.35 -21.49 20.34
C ARG A 196 -1.19 -22.42 19.98
N GLY A 197 -0.56 -23.03 20.99
CA GLY A 197 0.42 -24.09 20.75
C GLY A 197 1.08 -24.63 22.01
N THR A 198 1.55 -25.88 21.98
CA THR A 198 2.27 -26.52 23.11
C THR A 198 3.53 -25.77 23.57
N ASN A 199 4.09 -24.92 22.70
CA ASN A 199 5.12 -23.89 22.96
C ASN A 199 4.83 -22.73 21.99
N SER A 200 4.04 -21.74 22.41
CA SER A 200 3.65 -20.59 21.59
C SER A 200 4.86 -19.84 21.01
N LEU A 201 5.95 -19.72 21.78
CA LEU A 201 7.18 -19.08 21.33
C LEU A 201 8.42 -19.80 21.87
N ILE A 202 9.34 -20.14 20.97
CA ILE A 202 10.69 -20.62 21.29
C ILE A 202 11.68 -19.52 20.88
N LEU A 203 12.49 -19.05 21.83
CA LEU A 203 13.56 -18.09 21.58
C LEU A 203 14.90 -18.73 21.92
N ASP A 204 15.81 -18.69 20.95
CA ASP A 204 17.19 -19.14 21.09
C ASP A 204 18.17 -17.93 21.03
N PRO A 205 19.46 -18.12 21.36
CA PRO A 205 20.42 -17.03 21.29
C PRO A 205 20.48 -16.43 19.88
N CYS A 206 20.61 -15.10 19.80
CA CYS A 206 20.58 -14.31 18.56
C CYS A 206 19.20 -14.18 17.89
N ASP A 207 18.11 -14.47 18.61
CA ASP A 207 16.77 -14.00 18.27
C ASP A 207 16.48 -12.67 19.00
N ARG A 208 15.81 -11.74 18.32
CA ARG A 208 15.36 -10.49 18.92
C ARG A 208 13.98 -10.06 18.46
N ILE A 209 13.16 -9.61 19.40
CA ILE A 209 11.84 -9.02 19.16
C ILE A 209 11.80 -7.62 19.79
N ASP A 210 11.57 -6.60 18.97
CA ASP A 210 11.32 -5.22 19.39
C ASP A 210 9.82 -4.90 19.31
N GLY A 211 9.19 -4.66 20.46
CA GLY A 211 7.77 -4.36 20.61
C GLY A 211 7.06 -5.33 21.54
N ASN A 212 5.79 -5.07 21.82
CA ASN A 212 4.99 -5.89 22.74
C ASN A 212 4.64 -7.24 22.12
N LEU A 213 4.51 -8.26 22.96
CA LEU A 213 4.16 -9.62 22.58
C LEU A 213 2.85 -10.02 23.24
N TRP A 214 2.07 -10.85 22.56
CA TRP A 214 0.93 -11.55 23.13
C TRP A 214 1.09 -13.05 22.92
N LEU A 215 1.00 -13.83 23.99
CA LEU A 215 1.16 -15.29 23.99
C LEU A 215 -0.01 -15.94 24.71
N ASP A 216 -0.60 -16.97 24.11
CA ASP A 216 -1.68 -17.74 24.77
C ASP A 216 -1.16 -18.63 25.91
N ASP A 217 -0.13 -19.45 25.65
CA ASP A 217 0.35 -20.48 26.59
C ASP A 217 1.83 -20.31 26.95
N ARG A 218 2.74 -20.99 26.23
CA ARG A 218 4.11 -21.27 26.70
C ARG A 218 5.20 -20.54 25.96
N LEU A 219 6.11 -19.99 26.74
CA LEU A 219 7.39 -19.42 26.32
C LEU A 219 8.53 -20.37 26.70
N SER A 220 9.41 -20.66 25.75
CA SER A 220 10.63 -21.45 25.96
C SER A 220 11.85 -20.61 25.60
N MET A 221 12.64 -20.23 26.60
CA MET A 221 13.84 -19.41 26.40
C MET A 221 15.12 -20.22 26.57
N TYR A 222 15.95 -20.20 25.52
CA TYR A 222 17.30 -20.77 25.48
C TYR A 222 17.41 -22.21 25.98
N ASN A 223 16.42 -23.02 25.64
CA ASN A 223 16.40 -24.45 25.97
C ASN A 223 17.28 -25.29 25.04
N ASP A 224 17.67 -24.74 23.89
CA ASP A 224 18.54 -25.41 22.94
C ASP A 224 19.64 -24.44 22.50
N PRO A 225 20.60 -24.16 23.39
CA PRO A 225 21.79 -25.02 23.45
C PRO A 225 21.77 -26.09 24.55
N THR A 226 22.53 -27.18 24.39
CA THR A 226 22.56 -28.33 25.33
C THR A 226 23.31 -28.08 26.66
N TRP A 227 23.30 -26.85 27.17
CA TRP A 227 23.92 -26.49 28.45
C TRP A 227 23.10 -26.94 29.66
N SER A 228 23.72 -26.96 30.84
CA SER A 228 23.00 -27.24 32.10
C SER A 228 22.10 -26.06 32.48
N SER A 229 21.07 -26.33 33.29
CA SER A 229 20.16 -25.29 33.81
C SER A 229 20.89 -24.21 34.63
N SER A 230 22.02 -24.53 35.26
CA SER A 230 22.85 -23.56 35.96
C SER A 230 23.55 -22.61 34.99
N ILE A 231 24.14 -23.12 33.91
CA ILE A 231 24.81 -22.29 32.90
C ILE A 231 23.80 -21.41 32.16
N ARG A 232 22.65 -22.00 31.78
CA ARG A 232 21.54 -21.25 31.16
C ARG A 232 21.12 -20.07 32.02
N ARG A 233 20.88 -20.30 33.31
CA ARG A 233 20.49 -19.24 34.25
C ARG A 233 21.57 -18.18 34.39
N THR A 234 22.84 -18.56 34.58
CA THR A 234 23.95 -17.60 34.66
C THR A 234 24.01 -16.72 33.42
N PHE A 235 23.82 -17.31 32.23
CA PHE A 235 23.78 -16.57 30.99
C PHE A 235 22.60 -15.59 30.93
N MET A 236 21.38 -16.02 31.24
CA MET A 236 20.19 -15.15 31.22
C MET A 236 20.30 -14.00 32.22
N GLN A 237 20.77 -14.28 33.44
CA GLN A 237 20.98 -13.25 34.46
C GLN A 237 22.01 -12.21 34.01
N ASP A 238 23.07 -12.66 33.35
CA ASP A 238 24.08 -11.77 32.80
C ASP A 238 23.51 -10.89 31.67
N LEU A 239 22.70 -11.46 30.77
CA LEU A 239 22.01 -10.68 29.73
C LEU A 239 21.14 -9.57 30.32
N GLY A 240 20.30 -9.90 31.32
CA GLY A 240 19.47 -8.91 32.01
C GLY A 240 20.31 -7.87 32.75
N ASN A 241 21.45 -8.24 33.32
CA ASN A 241 22.35 -7.29 33.98
C ASN A 241 23.09 -6.37 33.00
N ARG A 242 23.46 -6.89 31.84
CA ARG A 242 24.24 -6.17 30.84
C ARG A 242 23.39 -5.22 29.99
N PHE A 243 22.18 -5.63 29.64
CA PHE A 243 21.37 -4.91 28.65
C PHE A 243 20.12 -4.22 29.21
N VAL A 244 19.89 -4.27 30.52
CA VAL A 244 18.75 -3.57 31.13
C VAL A 244 19.26 -2.59 32.19
N THR A 245 18.95 -1.31 31.98
CA THR A 245 19.31 -0.22 32.89
C THR A 245 18.06 0.36 33.55
N PHE A 246 18.11 0.58 34.85
CA PHE A 246 17.03 1.20 35.59
C PHE A 246 17.28 2.70 35.79
N PRO A 247 16.23 3.53 35.79
CA PRO A 247 16.32 4.91 36.26
C PRO A 247 16.79 4.96 37.71
N ASP A 248 17.47 6.05 38.08
CA ASP A 248 17.96 6.26 39.45
C ASP A 248 16.83 6.12 40.47
N GLY A 249 17.00 5.19 41.42
CA GLY A 249 16.03 4.93 42.49
C GLY A 249 14.89 3.98 42.13
N SER A 250 14.79 3.48 40.89
CA SER A 250 13.84 2.43 40.51
C SER A 250 14.50 1.06 40.41
N THR A 251 13.74 0.03 40.73
CA THR A 251 14.06 -1.39 40.45
C THR A 251 12.91 -2.07 39.70
N ASN A 252 11.90 -1.29 39.30
CA ASN A 252 10.75 -1.81 38.58
C ASN A 252 11.13 -2.06 37.12
N VAL A 253 10.87 -3.27 36.65
CA VAL A 253 11.15 -3.67 35.26
C VAL A 253 10.32 -2.85 34.27
N SER A 254 9.13 -2.39 34.67
CA SER A 254 8.27 -1.51 33.89
C SER A 254 8.88 -0.14 33.60
N ASP A 255 9.87 0.30 34.38
CA ASP A 255 10.52 1.61 34.20
C ASP A 255 11.90 1.47 33.53
N ALA A 256 12.34 0.23 33.28
CA ALA A 256 13.68 -0.06 32.80
C ALA A 256 13.83 0.25 31.31
N THR A 257 15.04 0.65 30.92
CA THR A 257 15.42 0.79 29.52
C THR A 257 16.15 -0.47 29.08
N VAL A 258 15.62 -1.11 28.04
CA VAL A 258 16.20 -2.31 27.42
C VAL A 258 17.07 -1.92 26.22
N HIS A 259 18.33 -2.34 26.22
CA HIS A 259 19.33 -2.02 25.20
C HIS A 259 19.51 -3.15 24.19
N TYR A 260 20.01 -2.80 23.01
CA TYR A 260 20.41 -3.78 22.00
C TYR A 260 21.69 -4.55 22.42
N PRO A 261 21.78 -5.89 22.23
CA PRO A 261 20.88 -6.83 21.55
C PRO A 261 20.07 -7.75 22.50
N HIS A 262 19.49 -7.25 23.59
CA HIS A 262 18.57 -8.03 24.44
C HIS A 262 17.49 -8.78 23.62
N PRO A 263 17.11 -10.04 23.95
CA PRO A 263 16.19 -10.86 23.13
C PRO A 263 14.78 -10.30 22.99
N VAL A 264 14.28 -9.63 24.02
CA VAL A 264 12.92 -9.06 24.03
C VAL A 264 13.01 -7.62 24.50
N ALA A 265 12.59 -6.69 23.65
CA ALA A 265 12.49 -5.28 23.98
C ALA A 265 11.01 -4.89 23.93
N GLY A 266 10.25 -5.26 24.97
CA GLY A 266 8.83 -5.00 25.08
C GLY A 266 8.17 -5.80 26.22
N ASN A 267 6.89 -5.56 26.46
CA ASN A 267 6.11 -6.30 27.45
C ASN A 267 5.53 -7.58 26.84
N ILE A 268 5.53 -8.68 27.60
CA ILE A 268 4.85 -9.93 27.21
C ILE A 268 3.50 -10.02 27.94
N THR A 269 2.42 -10.03 27.17
CA THR A 269 1.07 -10.28 27.69
C THR A 269 0.75 -11.75 27.51
N PHE A 270 0.42 -12.44 28.59
CA PHE A 270 -0.05 -13.82 28.53
C PHE A 270 -1.57 -13.89 28.68
N TYR A 271 -2.24 -14.79 27.96
CA TYR A 271 -3.64 -15.10 28.25
C TYR A 271 -3.76 -15.78 29.62
N ASP A 272 -2.95 -16.81 29.86
CA ASP A 272 -2.86 -17.49 31.14
C ASP A 272 -1.60 -17.15 31.92
N SER A 273 -1.63 -17.27 33.25
CA SER A 273 -0.44 -17.02 34.07
C SER A 273 0.71 -17.97 33.68
N PRO A 274 1.90 -17.45 33.32
CA PRO A 274 3.03 -18.29 32.94
C PRO A 274 3.51 -19.14 34.12
N SER A 275 4.14 -20.28 33.83
CA SER A 275 4.68 -21.18 34.87
C SER A 275 5.78 -20.50 35.70
N SER A 276 6.03 -21.00 36.92
CA SER A 276 7.06 -20.43 37.82
C SER A 276 8.47 -20.44 37.21
N SER A 277 8.78 -21.40 36.33
CA SER A 277 10.05 -21.42 35.62
C SER A 277 10.14 -20.30 34.59
N VAL A 278 9.05 -20.04 33.85
CA VAL A 278 8.99 -18.94 32.87
C VAL A 278 9.06 -17.59 33.58
N GLN A 279 8.31 -17.41 34.68
CA GLN A 279 8.38 -16.19 35.50
C GLN A 279 9.81 -15.91 35.98
N GLN A 280 10.54 -16.95 36.34
CA GLN A 280 11.93 -16.84 36.77
C GLN A 280 12.89 -16.52 35.62
N ASP A 281 12.71 -17.16 34.45
CA ASP A 281 13.52 -16.85 33.27
C ASP A 281 13.27 -15.38 32.83
N LEU A 282 12.03 -14.89 32.89
CA LEU A 282 11.67 -13.48 32.66
C LEU A 282 12.27 -12.54 33.70
N ALA A 283 12.32 -12.95 34.98
CA ALA A 283 12.97 -12.16 36.03
C ALA A 283 14.50 -12.09 35.85
N ASP A 284 15.13 -13.21 35.45
CA ASP A 284 16.57 -13.27 35.17
C ASP A 284 16.94 -12.36 33.98
N LEU A 285 16.09 -12.31 32.95
CA LEU A 285 16.25 -11.38 31.82
C LEU A 285 15.73 -9.96 32.08
N LYS A 286 15.01 -9.73 33.19
CA LYS A 286 14.33 -8.46 33.50
C LYS A 286 13.38 -8.02 32.38
N VAL A 287 12.51 -8.93 31.94
CA VAL A 287 11.43 -8.67 30.98
C VAL A 287 10.12 -8.45 31.74
N SER A 288 9.39 -7.39 31.42
CA SER A 288 8.07 -7.15 32.02
C SER A 288 7.04 -8.08 31.39
N TRP A 289 6.08 -8.51 32.20
CA TRP A 289 4.98 -9.33 31.73
C TRP A 289 3.68 -9.01 32.49
N SER A 290 2.57 -9.32 31.85
CA SER A 290 1.20 -9.14 32.37
C SER A 290 0.31 -10.30 31.94
N THR A 291 -0.90 -10.38 32.50
CA THR A 291 -1.92 -11.34 32.07
C THR A 291 -3.17 -10.61 31.57
N THR A 292 -3.95 -11.25 30.71
CA THR A 292 -5.23 -10.74 30.21
C THR A 292 -6.25 -11.86 30.12
N ASP A 293 -7.52 -11.58 30.40
CA ASP A 293 -8.63 -12.53 30.23
C ASP A 293 -9.27 -12.45 28.83
N GLN A 294 -8.78 -11.55 27.97
CA GLN A 294 -9.24 -11.42 26.60
C GLN A 294 -8.55 -12.44 25.69
N ALA A 295 -9.28 -13.48 25.29
CA ALA A 295 -8.84 -14.42 24.25
C ALA A 295 -8.93 -13.75 22.88
N LEU A 296 -7.79 -13.61 22.22
CA LEU A 296 -7.67 -13.08 20.87
C LEU A 296 -7.45 -14.23 19.89
N THR A 297 -7.86 -14.05 18.64
CA THR A 297 -7.84 -15.12 17.63
C THR A 297 -7.40 -14.55 16.28
N ILE A 298 -6.53 -15.26 15.58
CA ILE A 298 -6.12 -14.93 14.22
C ILE A 298 -7.36 -14.97 13.32
N PRO A 299 -7.49 -14.04 12.35
CA PRO A 299 -8.58 -14.09 11.38
C PRO A 299 -8.66 -15.46 10.67
N SER A 300 -9.87 -15.85 10.28
CA SER A 300 -10.08 -17.14 9.61
C SER A 300 -9.36 -17.19 8.26
N PRO A 301 -8.75 -18.34 7.88
CA PRO A 301 -8.07 -18.54 6.60
C PRO A 301 -9.07 -18.70 5.44
N ASP A 302 -9.83 -17.66 5.10
CA ASP A 302 -10.59 -17.64 3.85
C ASP A 302 -9.75 -17.01 2.73
N TYR A 303 -8.96 -17.86 2.07
CA TYR A 303 -8.11 -17.47 0.96
C TYR A 303 -8.87 -17.00 -0.29
N SER A 304 -10.18 -17.23 -0.38
CA SER A 304 -10.96 -16.89 -1.58
C SER A 304 -10.98 -15.39 -1.85
N HIS A 305 -10.97 -14.57 -0.79
CA HIS A 305 -10.90 -13.11 -0.82
C HIS A 305 -9.61 -12.56 -1.46
N PHE A 306 -8.56 -13.38 -1.54
CA PHE A 306 -7.30 -12.99 -2.17
C PHE A 306 -7.17 -13.44 -3.62
N SER A 307 -8.04 -14.34 -4.10
CA SER A 307 -8.00 -14.82 -5.49
C SER A 307 -8.70 -13.87 -6.47
N THR A 308 -9.84 -13.32 -6.05
CA THR A 308 -10.63 -12.32 -6.76
C THR A 308 -11.09 -11.29 -5.73
N TYR A 309 -10.90 -10.01 -6.02
CA TYR A 309 -11.11 -8.96 -5.02
C TYR A 309 -11.66 -7.66 -5.62
N ARG A 310 -12.05 -6.74 -4.75
CA ARG A 310 -12.44 -5.37 -5.10
C ARG A 310 -11.67 -4.40 -4.22
N LEU A 311 -11.46 -3.17 -4.67
CA LEU A 311 -10.86 -2.12 -3.83
C LEU A 311 -11.85 -1.57 -2.81
N TYR A 312 -13.11 -1.44 -3.22
CA TYR A 312 -14.22 -0.94 -2.42
C TYR A 312 -15.51 -1.73 -2.76
N ALA A 313 -16.45 -1.80 -1.82
CA ALA A 313 -17.73 -2.46 -2.02
C ALA A 313 -18.48 -1.87 -3.24
N GLY A 314 -18.93 -2.75 -4.13
CA GLY A 314 -19.57 -2.35 -5.40
C GLY A 314 -18.61 -1.92 -6.53
N GLY A 315 -17.29 -1.84 -6.29
CA GLY A 315 -16.31 -1.49 -7.32
C GLY A 315 -16.05 -2.58 -8.39
N PRO A 316 -15.15 -2.30 -9.35
CA PRO A 316 -14.66 -3.28 -10.31
C PRO A 316 -14.04 -4.49 -9.60
N GLU A 317 -14.14 -5.64 -10.24
CA GLU A 317 -13.59 -6.90 -9.76
C GLU A 317 -12.24 -7.17 -10.42
N TYR A 318 -11.22 -7.39 -9.59
CA TYR A 318 -9.83 -7.63 -9.99
C TYR A 318 -9.45 -9.08 -9.72
N GLN A 319 -8.47 -9.57 -10.48
CA GLN A 319 -7.95 -10.92 -10.34
C GLN A 319 -6.53 -10.85 -9.82
N ALA A 320 -6.24 -11.65 -8.78
CA ALA A 320 -4.87 -11.76 -8.30
C ALA A 320 -3.99 -12.48 -9.33
N VAL A 321 -2.70 -12.17 -9.32
CA VAL A 321 -1.74 -12.81 -10.22
C VAL A 321 -1.41 -14.20 -9.68
N ALA A 322 -1.79 -15.24 -10.43
CA ALA A 322 -1.49 -16.61 -10.08
C ALA A 322 0.02 -16.91 -10.23
N LEU A 323 0.63 -17.47 -9.18
CA LEU A 323 2.05 -17.81 -9.15
C LEU A 323 2.31 -19.30 -9.46
N GLY A 324 3.51 -19.56 -9.98
CA GLY A 324 4.12 -20.88 -10.00
C GLY A 324 4.51 -21.37 -8.60
N SER A 325 5.15 -22.55 -8.50
CA SER A 325 5.62 -23.09 -7.22
C SER A 325 6.88 -22.42 -6.68
N SER A 326 7.53 -21.55 -7.46
CA SER A 326 8.79 -20.91 -7.08
C SER A 326 8.94 -19.50 -7.64
N LEU A 327 9.58 -18.63 -6.87
CA LEU A 327 10.05 -17.30 -7.29
C LEU A 327 11.59 -17.27 -7.21
N HIS A 328 12.22 -16.73 -8.24
CA HIS A 328 13.68 -16.56 -8.30
C HIS A 328 14.01 -15.45 -9.30
N ASN A 329 14.90 -14.53 -8.92
CA ASN A 329 15.36 -13.42 -9.76
C ASN A 329 14.19 -12.65 -10.43
N VAL A 330 13.23 -12.22 -9.61
CA VAL A 330 11.98 -11.60 -10.09
C VAL A 330 11.60 -10.41 -9.22
N THR A 331 11.12 -9.35 -9.87
CA THR A 331 10.49 -8.20 -9.22
C THR A 331 9.00 -8.20 -9.56
N LEU A 332 8.15 -8.21 -8.54
CA LEU A 332 6.70 -8.21 -8.66
C LEU A 332 6.14 -6.94 -8.00
N GLY A 333 5.16 -6.31 -8.63
CA GLY A 333 4.51 -5.09 -8.13
C GLY A 333 3.08 -4.93 -8.64
N PRO A 334 2.34 -3.96 -8.11
CA PRO A 334 0.96 -3.69 -8.52
C PRO A 334 0.87 -3.27 -9.98
N THR A 335 -0.23 -3.63 -10.62
CA THR A 335 -0.55 -3.25 -12.01
C THR A 335 -2.00 -2.77 -12.09
N PRO A 336 -2.43 -2.13 -13.19
CA PRO A 336 -3.82 -1.71 -13.34
C PRO A 336 -4.85 -2.86 -13.22
N ASP A 337 -4.48 -4.07 -13.65
CA ASP A 337 -5.31 -5.28 -13.54
C ASP A 337 -5.21 -5.97 -12.16
N ASN A 338 -4.18 -5.65 -11.38
CA ASN A 338 -3.94 -6.14 -10.02
C ASN A 338 -3.46 -4.98 -9.12
N PRO A 339 -4.35 -4.02 -8.80
CA PRO A 339 -3.97 -2.77 -8.17
C PRO A 339 -3.39 -2.91 -6.76
N LEU A 340 -3.80 -3.92 -5.99
CA LEU A 340 -3.27 -4.17 -4.65
C LEU A 340 -1.98 -5.00 -4.67
N GLY A 341 -1.53 -5.46 -5.84
CA GLY A 341 -0.35 -6.31 -5.95
C GLY A 341 -0.52 -7.64 -5.21
N ILE A 342 -1.67 -8.31 -5.36
CA ILE A 342 -1.90 -9.61 -4.73
C ILE A 342 -1.33 -10.71 -5.64
N PHE A 343 -0.39 -11.50 -5.11
CA PHE A 343 0.26 -12.62 -5.79
C PHE A 343 -0.14 -13.92 -5.10
N TYR A 344 -0.91 -14.74 -5.79
CA TYR A 344 -1.64 -15.85 -5.18
C TYR A 344 -1.13 -17.21 -5.65
N ARG A 345 -0.87 -18.11 -4.70
CA ARG A 345 -0.51 -19.50 -4.94
C ARG A 345 -1.47 -20.45 -4.21
N SER A 346 -2.13 -21.31 -4.97
CA SER A 346 -2.78 -22.49 -4.40
C SER A 346 -1.73 -23.60 -4.17
N GLY A 347 -1.49 -23.94 -2.91
CA GLY A 347 -0.41 -24.83 -2.48
C GLY A 347 0.87 -24.08 -2.09
N SER A 348 1.97 -24.82 -1.94
CA SER A 348 3.23 -24.27 -1.43
C SER A 348 3.98 -23.39 -2.45
N LEU A 349 4.77 -22.46 -1.93
CA LEU A 349 5.61 -21.52 -2.66
C LEU A 349 7.04 -21.51 -2.11
N TYR A 350 8.02 -21.65 -2.98
CA TYR A 350 9.45 -21.49 -2.65
C TYR A 350 9.96 -20.14 -3.14
N VAL A 351 10.59 -19.37 -2.27
CA VAL A 351 11.18 -18.07 -2.60
C VAL A 351 12.70 -18.20 -2.50
N TYR A 352 13.36 -18.10 -3.65
CA TYR A 352 14.81 -18.22 -3.79
C TYR A 352 15.49 -16.85 -3.92
N ASP A 353 16.72 -16.80 -4.42
CA ASP A 353 17.51 -15.56 -4.48
C ASP A 353 16.88 -14.44 -5.33
N ASN A 354 17.19 -13.21 -4.94
CA ASN A 354 16.91 -11.97 -5.68
C ASN A 354 15.43 -11.80 -6.02
N VAL A 355 14.55 -12.02 -5.05
CA VAL A 355 13.11 -11.82 -5.20
C VAL A 355 12.71 -10.50 -4.52
N ILE A 356 12.09 -9.61 -5.28
CA ILE A 356 11.54 -8.34 -4.78
C ILE A 356 10.03 -8.35 -5.02
N VAL A 357 9.22 -8.11 -3.99
CA VAL A 357 7.76 -8.07 -4.11
C VAL A 357 7.23 -6.83 -3.40
N GLN A 358 6.48 -6.02 -4.14
CA GLN A 358 5.68 -4.92 -3.61
C GLN A 358 4.20 -5.33 -3.67
N GLY A 359 3.61 -5.65 -2.52
CA GLY A 359 2.23 -6.13 -2.42
C GLY A 359 2.08 -7.26 -1.41
N THR A 360 1.08 -8.11 -1.65
CA THR A 360 0.68 -9.20 -0.75
C THR A 360 0.96 -10.54 -1.41
N LEU A 361 1.80 -11.36 -0.77
CA LEU A 361 2.10 -12.72 -1.20
C LEU A 361 1.24 -13.72 -0.42
N VAL A 362 0.41 -14.48 -1.13
CA VAL A 362 -0.55 -15.41 -0.54
C VAL A 362 -0.25 -16.84 -0.98
N SER A 363 -0.16 -17.76 -0.03
CA SER A 363 -0.07 -19.20 -0.28
C SER A 363 -1.06 -19.95 0.59
N THR A 364 -1.89 -20.81 0.00
CA THR A 364 -2.88 -21.62 0.76
C THR A 364 -2.24 -22.80 1.51
N SER A 365 -0.94 -22.78 1.74
CA SER A 365 -0.19 -23.84 2.41
C SER A 365 1.10 -23.23 2.96
N ARG A 366 2.26 -23.56 2.40
CA ARG A 366 3.57 -23.17 2.93
C ARG A 366 4.31 -22.17 2.05
N ILE A 367 4.86 -21.12 2.64
CA ILE A 367 5.92 -20.29 2.04
C ILE A 367 7.26 -20.68 2.63
N THR A 368 8.23 -21.04 1.80
CA THR A 368 9.60 -21.37 2.22
C THR A 368 10.59 -20.40 1.60
N PHE A 369 11.35 -19.71 2.44
CA PHE A 369 12.41 -18.80 2.06
C PHE A 369 13.75 -19.53 2.07
N SER A 370 14.39 -19.63 0.91
CA SER A 370 15.63 -20.37 0.68
C SER A 370 16.52 -19.57 -0.27
N GLY A 371 17.28 -18.59 0.23
CA GLY A 371 18.16 -17.80 -0.61
C GLY A 371 18.42 -16.41 -0.05
N LYS A 372 19.08 -15.57 -0.83
CA LYS A 372 19.56 -14.25 -0.43
C LYS A 372 18.97 -13.12 -1.26
N GLY A 373 19.00 -11.90 -0.70
CA GLY A 373 18.46 -10.73 -1.38
C GLY A 373 16.94 -10.80 -1.58
N ILE A 374 16.21 -11.44 -0.67
CA ILE A 374 14.76 -11.53 -0.69
C ILE A 374 14.16 -10.33 0.05
N TYR A 375 13.28 -9.60 -0.62
CA TYR A 375 12.69 -8.37 -0.09
C TYR A 375 11.19 -8.28 -0.43
N ILE A 376 10.33 -8.22 0.58
CA ILE A 376 8.88 -8.20 0.38
C ILE A 376 8.29 -7.06 1.21
N THR A 377 7.53 -6.16 0.58
CA THR A 377 6.92 -4.99 1.23
C THR A 377 5.44 -4.91 0.97
N ALA A 378 4.66 -4.53 1.98
CA ALA A 378 3.27 -4.13 1.80
C ALA A 378 3.17 -2.97 0.79
N PHE A 379 2.20 -3.05 -0.11
CA PHE A 379 1.88 -1.96 -1.02
C PHE A 379 1.34 -0.76 -0.22
N ASN A 380 1.98 0.40 -0.38
CA ASN A 380 1.63 1.63 0.33
C ASN A 380 1.00 2.71 -0.57
N TRP A 381 0.46 2.31 -1.74
CA TRP A 381 -0.09 3.25 -2.72
C TRP A 381 0.90 4.27 -3.30
N LYS A 382 2.19 3.93 -3.29
CA LYS A 382 3.23 4.61 -4.05
C LYS A 382 3.74 3.69 -5.16
N GLY A 383 4.16 4.27 -6.28
CA GLY A 383 4.76 3.54 -7.37
C GLY A 383 6.08 2.89 -6.98
N MET A 384 6.62 2.09 -7.90
CA MET A 384 7.99 1.55 -7.79
C MET A 384 9.07 2.64 -7.83
N ASP A 385 8.71 3.89 -8.15
CA ASP A 385 9.53 5.11 -8.06
C ASP A 385 9.20 5.94 -6.81
N GLY A 386 8.29 5.43 -5.95
CA GLY A 386 7.84 5.99 -4.66
C GLY A 386 7.04 7.28 -4.76
N THR A 387 6.70 7.67 -5.98
CA THR A 387 5.75 8.73 -6.19
C THR A 387 4.37 8.24 -5.72
N PRO A 388 3.62 9.06 -4.96
CA PRO A 388 2.25 8.70 -4.59
C PRO A 388 1.36 8.54 -5.84
N ILE A 389 0.77 7.36 -6.00
CA ILE A 389 -0.25 7.05 -7.03
C ILE A 389 -1.56 7.79 -6.69
N ILE A 390 -1.79 7.98 -5.39
CA ILE A 390 -2.97 8.64 -4.85
C ILE A 390 -2.58 9.66 -3.77
N ALA A 391 -3.49 10.60 -3.51
CA ALA A 391 -3.32 11.59 -2.46
C ALA A 391 -3.34 10.96 -1.07
N ASP A 392 -2.49 11.50 -0.19
CA ASP A 392 -2.28 11.04 1.19
C ASP A 392 -2.02 9.53 1.31
N SER A 393 -1.26 8.93 0.38
CA SER A 393 -1.02 7.49 0.30
C SER A 393 -0.58 6.85 1.63
N ASP A 394 0.13 7.58 2.48
CA ASP A 394 0.56 7.12 3.81
C ASP A 394 -0.58 6.83 4.80
N LEU A 395 -1.76 7.44 4.60
CA LEU A 395 -2.96 7.20 5.42
C LEU A 395 -3.81 6.04 4.93
N TRP A 396 -3.49 5.46 3.76
CA TRP A 396 -4.30 4.40 3.20
C TRP A 396 -4.01 3.07 3.90
N PRO A 397 -5.06 2.26 4.15
CA PRO A 397 -4.86 0.93 4.71
C PRO A 397 -4.04 0.05 3.77
N ARG A 398 -3.22 -0.81 4.36
CA ARG A 398 -2.39 -1.79 3.68
C ARG A 398 -2.93 -3.20 3.91
N LEU A 399 -2.77 -4.10 2.94
CA LEU A 399 -2.98 -5.53 3.18
C LEU A 399 -1.74 -6.14 3.89
N PRO A 400 -1.85 -7.32 4.50
CA PRO A 400 -0.68 -8.05 4.98
C PRO A 400 0.29 -8.30 3.84
N THR A 401 1.58 -8.26 4.14
CA THR A 401 2.65 -8.53 3.18
C THR A 401 2.73 -10.01 2.85
N LEU A 402 2.52 -10.87 3.85
CA LEU A 402 2.50 -12.33 3.71
C LEU A 402 1.25 -12.92 4.34
N VAL A 403 0.63 -13.86 3.64
CA VAL A 403 -0.47 -14.68 4.16
C VAL A 403 -0.25 -16.15 3.79
N ALA A 404 -0.13 -17.02 4.79
CA ALA A 404 0.05 -18.46 4.57
C ALA A 404 -0.49 -19.31 5.72
N ASP A 405 -0.59 -20.63 5.54
CA ASP A 405 -0.78 -21.52 6.69
C ASP A 405 0.54 -21.61 7.45
N LYS A 406 1.63 -21.92 6.74
CA LYS A 406 2.95 -22.13 7.31
C LYS A 406 4.02 -21.26 6.65
N ILE A 407 4.93 -20.70 7.43
CA ILE A 407 6.07 -19.94 6.92
C ILE A 407 7.36 -20.59 7.46
N ASP A 408 8.35 -20.80 6.59
CA ASP A 408 9.65 -21.36 6.97
C ASP A 408 10.79 -20.53 6.40
N PHE A 409 11.63 -20.01 7.28
CA PHE A 409 12.90 -19.39 6.93
C PHE A 409 14.01 -20.45 6.99
N GLU A 410 14.52 -20.89 5.84
CA GLU A 410 15.66 -21.80 5.85
C GLU A 410 16.88 -21.14 6.51
N ARG A 411 17.77 -21.97 7.07
CA ARG A 411 18.90 -21.51 7.90
C ARG A 411 19.77 -20.46 7.21
N GLU A 412 20.04 -20.66 5.93
CA GLU A 412 20.98 -19.84 5.15
C GLU A 412 20.30 -18.70 4.38
N THR A 413 19.11 -18.26 4.81
CA THR A 413 18.37 -17.20 4.11
C THR A 413 18.76 -15.79 4.56
N GLN A 414 18.79 -14.87 3.58
CA GLN A 414 18.77 -13.43 3.81
C GLN A 414 17.46 -12.87 3.27
N THR A 415 16.50 -12.68 4.18
CA THR A 415 15.13 -12.25 3.89
C THR A 415 14.74 -11.04 4.72
N THR A 416 14.16 -10.04 4.08
CA THR A 416 13.52 -8.90 4.75
C THR A 416 12.06 -8.80 4.33
N ILE A 417 11.17 -8.75 5.31
CA ILE A 417 9.74 -8.56 5.11
C ILE A 417 9.33 -7.27 5.84
N GLU A 418 8.72 -6.33 5.13
CA GLU A 418 8.15 -5.11 5.69
C GLU A 418 6.63 -5.13 5.57
N GLY A 419 5.96 -5.00 6.70
CA GLY A 419 4.51 -5.04 6.84
C GLY A 419 4.01 -6.27 7.59
N ALA A 420 2.70 -6.40 7.71
CA ALA A 420 2.08 -7.42 8.54
C ALA A 420 2.24 -8.83 7.95
N ILE A 421 2.44 -9.82 8.81
CA ILE A 421 2.46 -11.25 8.44
C ILE A 421 1.33 -11.97 9.15
N VAL A 422 0.56 -12.75 8.39
CA VAL A 422 -0.47 -13.64 8.92
C VAL A 422 -0.17 -15.09 8.54
N CYS A 423 0.13 -15.87 9.56
CA CYS A 423 0.39 -17.30 9.49
C CYS A 423 -0.70 -18.01 10.29
N HIS A 424 -1.39 -19.00 9.73
CA HIS A 424 -2.48 -19.68 10.45
C HIS A 424 -2.02 -20.93 11.23
N ASP A 425 -0.79 -21.35 11.04
CA ASP A 425 -0.14 -22.49 11.70
C ASP A 425 1.25 -22.03 12.19
N ASP A 426 2.29 -22.82 12.00
CA ASP A 426 3.66 -22.52 12.44
C ASP A 426 4.39 -21.46 11.57
N LEU A 427 5.10 -20.56 12.24
CA LEU A 427 6.22 -19.82 11.67
C LEU A 427 7.53 -20.39 12.21
N ASP A 428 8.26 -21.10 11.34
CA ASP A 428 9.52 -21.77 11.63
C ASP A 428 10.71 -21.03 11.00
N GLY A 429 11.92 -21.29 11.52
CA GLY A 429 13.15 -21.06 10.76
C GLY A 429 14.19 -20.16 11.42
N GLY A 430 15.07 -19.56 10.62
CA GLY A 430 16.19 -18.75 11.12
C GLY A 430 17.43 -19.58 11.50
N GLY A 431 18.48 -18.88 11.95
CA GLY A 431 19.68 -19.45 12.56
C GLY A 431 20.59 -20.32 11.70
N GLY A 432 21.22 -19.80 10.65
CA GLY A 432 22.31 -20.51 9.96
C GLY A 432 23.70 -20.32 10.59
N SER A 433 24.76 -20.39 9.79
CA SER A 433 26.11 -19.98 10.20
C SER A 433 26.40 -18.53 9.83
N VAL A 434 26.84 -17.71 10.79
CA VAL A 434 27.15 -16.30 10.50
C VAL A 434 28.40 -16.21 9.63
N ALA A 435 28.25 -16.31 8.31
CA ALA A 435 29.33 -16.06 7.38
C ALA A 435 29.53 -14.55 7.25
N TYR A 436 30.55 -14.03 7.92
CA TYR A 436 31.15 -12.74 7.56
C TYR A 436 32.15 -13.00 6.41
N PRO A 437 32.08 -12.28 5.29
CA PRO A 437 33.07 -12.43 4.23
C PRO A 437 34.49 -12.12 4.75
N ASP A 438 35.47 -12.99 4.45
CA ASP A 438 36.89 -12.78 4.74
C ASP A 438 37.46 -11.58 3.95
N ALA A 439 37.26 -10.36 4.45
CA ALA A 439 37.98 -9.18 3.98
C ALA A 439 38.02 -8.10 5.08
N SER A 440 39.04 -7.26 5.05
CA SER A 440 39.25 -6.14 6.00
C SER A 440 37.96 -5.37 6.28
N ASP A 441 37.49 -5.46 7.52
CA ASP A 441 36.21 -4.95 7.97
C ASP A 441 36.19 -3.40 7.91
N ILE A 442 35.57 -2.85 6.87
CA ILE A 442 35.31 -1.41 6.79
C ILE A 442 34.17 -1.10 7.74
N GLN A 443 34.44 -0.32 8.78
CA GLN A 443 33.44 0.13 9.73
C GLN A 443 33.36 1.66 9.72
N PHE A 444 32.23 2.21 9.26
CA PHE A 444 31.94 3.64 9.36
C PHE A 444 30.86 3.87 10.42
N THR A 445 30.96 4.98 11.15
CA THR A 445 29.93 5.41 12.11
C THR A 445 29.74 6.91 12.02
N GLY A 446 28.54 7.38 12.37
CA GLY A 446 28.19 8.80 12.29
C GLY A 446 26.70 9.04 12.45
N THR A 447 26.20 10.11 11.84
CA THR A 447 24.79 10.51 11.84
C THR A 447 24.27 10.73 10.41
N ALA A 448 23.03 10.33 10.17
CA ALA A 448 22.40 10.42 8.85
C ALA A 448 20.93 10.80 8.93
N THR A 449 20.43 11.43 7.86
CA THR A 449 18.99 11.61 7.62
C THR A 449 18.55 10.67 6.51
N VAL A 450 17.30 10.22 6.54
CA VAL A 450 16.79 9.22 5.60
C VAL A 450 15.44 9.63 5.05
N SER A 451 15.26 9.46 3.74
CA SER A 451 13.99 9.70 3.07
C SER A 451 13.68 8.57 2.10
N SER A 452 12.47 8.03 2.17
CA SER A 452 11.93 7.12 1.17
C SER A 452 11.94 7.81 -0.20
N ILE A 453 12.47 7.13 -1.21
CA ILE A 453 12.43 7.62 -2.59
C ILE A 453 11.50 6.80 -3.43
N GLU A 454 11.67 5.48 -3.40
CA GLU A 454 10.98 4.53 -4.25
C GLU A 454 10.60 3.30 -3.45
N GLN A 455 9.44 2.65 -3.59
CA GLN A 455 9.28 1.35 -2.89
C GLN A 455 10.05 0.31 -3.71
N PRO A 456 11.01 -0.45 -3.13
CA PRO A 456 11.33 -0.65 -1.71
C PRO A 456 12.56 0.09 -1.14
N HIS A 457 13.05 1.16 -1.76
CA HIS A 457 14.28 1.88 -1.44
C HIS A 457 14.14 3.24 -0.72
N SER A 458 15.15 3.55 0.09
CA SER A 458 15.33 4.89 0.69
C SER A 458 16.71 5.45 0.38
N ILE A 459 16.82 6.79 0.39
CA ILE A 459 18.11 7.48 0.35
C ILE A 459 18.52 7.87 1.76
N VAL A 460 19.72 7.46 2.15
CA VAL A 460 20.42 7.90 3.34
C VAL A 460 21.39 9.01 2.95
N SER A 461 21.29 10.17 3.58
CA SER A 461 22.27 11.26 3.45
C SER A 461 23.14 11.31 4.70
N LEU A 462 24.42 10.99 4.55
CA LEU A 462 25.39 11.01 5.64
C LEU A 462 25.78 12.45 5.97
N ARG A 463 25.97 12.76 7.26
CA ARG A 463 26.41 14.10 7.70
C ARG A 463 27.93 14.24 7.71
N GLU A 464 28.63 13.14 7.90
CA GLU A 464 30.08 13.08 7.88
C GLU A 464 30.59 12.77 6.48
N ASN A 465 31.75 13.32 6.13
CA ASN A 465 32.41 13.02 4.87
C ASN A 465 33.22 11.71 5.01
N GLN A 466 32.65 10.61 4.52
CA GLN A 466 33.24 9.28 4.53
C GLN A 466 33.80 8.93 3.13
N PHE A 467 34.84 8.10 3.10
CA PHE A 467 35.35 7.54 1.84
C PHE A 467 34.52 6.33 1.44
N LEU A 468 33.43 6.57 0.70
CA LEU A 468 32.46 5.53 0.31
C LEU A 468 32.93 4.67 -0.87
N GLY A 469 34.05 5.03 -1.52
CA GLY A 469 34.54 4.38 -2.74
C GLY A 469 34.90 2.89 -2.61
N ASN A 470 35.00 2.36 -1.39
CA ASN A 470 35.23 0.94 -1.13
C ASN A 470 33.95 0.12 -0.87
N LEU A 471 32.78 0.79 -0.75
CA LEU A 471 31.50 0.11 -0.58
C LEU A 471 30.99 -0.40 -1.93
N THR A 472 30.48 -1.63 -1.94
CA THR A 472 29.80 -2.22 -3.10
C THR A 472 28.30 -1.98 -3.02
N ALA A 473 27.67 -1.78 -4.18
CA ALA A 473 26.23 -1.55 -4.34
C ALA A 473 25.43 -2.84 -4.63
N ASP A 474 25.98 -3.98 -4.23
CA ASP A 474 25.44 -5.33 -4.48
C ASP A 474 24.71 -5.93 -3.27
N GLY A 475 24.54 -5.15 -2.19
CA GLY A 475 23.94 -5.62 -0.94
C GLY A 475 24.93 -6.33 0.01
N ASN A 476 26.21 -6.44 -0.35
CA ASN A 476 27.22 -7.04 0.53
C ASN A 476 27.55 -6.19 1.76
N TYR A 477 27.29 -4.87 1.70
CA TYR A 477 27.34 -3.98 2.84
C TYR A 477 25.93 -3.58 3.27
N ALA A 478 25.77 -3.34 4.56
CA ALA A 478 24.55 -2.81 5.12
C ALA A 478 24.84 -1.64 6.06
N ILE A 479 23.83 -0.81 6.23
CA ILE A 479 23.82 0.28 7.19
C ILE A 479 22.82 -0.04 8.30
N TRP A 480 23.30 -0.02 9.54
CA TRP A 480 22.48 0.04 10.72
C TRP A 480 22.03 1.47 10.90
N LEU A 481 20.73 1.69 10.98
CA LEU A 481 20.15 2.97 11.34
C LEU A 481 19.54 2.84 12.73
N SER A 482 19.96 3.71 13.65
CA SER A 482 19.38 3.75 14.98
C SER A 482 17.95 4.26 14.91
N THR A 483 17.06 3.66 15.69
CA THR A 483 15.68 4.12 15.84
C THR A 483 15.43 4.47 17.31
N SER A 484 14.68 5.55 17.54
CA SER A 484 14.17 5.84 18.88
C SER A 484 13.18 4.75 19.25
N GLY A 485 13.46 3.99 20.29
CA GLY A 485 12.53 3.00 20.78
C GLY A 485 11.23 3.62 21.30
N SER A 486 10.15 2.83 21.32
CA SER A 486 8.86 3.15 21.92
C SER A 486 8.68 2.48 23.29
N GLY A 487 8.27 3.22 24.32
CA GLY A 487 8.08 2.67 25.67
C GLY A 487 9.41 2.34 26.35
N ASN A 488 9.58 1.10 26.83
CA ASN A 488 10.77 0.65 27.57
C ASN A 488 11.95 0.26 26.67
N THR A 489 11.74 0.25 25.36
CA THR A 489 12.82 0.00 24.41
C THR A 489 13.71 1.23 24.38
N GLY A 490 14.99 1.07 24.75
CA GLY A 490 16.00 2.10 24.52
C GLY A 490 16.22 2.35 23.02
N THR A 491 17.29 3.07 22.69
CA THR A 491 17.70 3.22 21.29
C THR A 491 17.97 1.85 20.69
N THR A 492 17.18 1.46 19.68
CA THR A 492 17.35 0.24 18.89
C THR A 492 17.84 0.62 17.49
N GLY A 493 17.65 -0.25 16.51
CA GLY A 493 17.88 0.05 15.11
C GLY A 493 17.70 -1.17 14.23
N THR A 494 18.01 -1.01 12.96
CA THR A 494 17.76 -2.04 11.94
C THR A 494 18.83 -1.97 10.86
N TRP A 495 19.26 -3.14 10.38
CA TRP A 495 20.16 -3.23 9.22
C TRP A 495 19.41 -3.10 7.91
N TYR A 496 19.92 -2.26 7.02
CA TYR A 496 19.41 -2.07 5.66
C TYR A 496 20.51 -2.37 4.64
N PRO A 497 20.30 -3.30 3.68
CA PRO A 497 21.27 -3.56 2.60
C PRO A 497 21.52 -2.31 1.76
N ILE A 498 22.78 -2.03 1.43
CA ILE A 498 23.18 -0.93 0.56
C ILE A 498 23.16 -1.40 -0.90
N VAL A 499 22.42 -0.69 -1.74
CA VAL A 499 22.21 -1.00 -3.17
C VAL A 499 22.55 0.15 -4.11
N GLY A 500 22.98 1.27 -3.57
CA GLY A 500 23.50 2.40 -4.34
C GLY A 500 24.46 3.22 -3.48
N VAL A 501 25.52 3.75 -4.11
CA VAL A 501 26.53 4.55 -3.43
C VAL A 501 26.83 5.78 -4.28
N ASP A 502 26.63 6.96 -3.70
CA ASP A 502 27.03 8.24 -4.27
C ASP A 502 28.08 8.90 -3.37
N ASN A 503 29.34 8.71 -3.74
CA ASN A 503 30.48 9.25 -3.01
C ASN A 503 30.58 10.78 -3.10
N GLN A 504 30.02 11.41 -4.15
CA GLN A 504 30.11 12.87 -4.31
C GLN A 504 29.14 13.59 -3.38
N ASN A 505 27.91 13.06 -3.28
CA ASN A 505 26.86 13.65 -2.46
C ASN A 505 26.79 13.06 -1.04
N GLN A 506 27.67 12.10 -0.70
CA GLN A 506 27.66 11.38 0.58
C GLN A 506 26.29 10.71 0.84
N GLN A 507 25.77 10.07 -0.20
CA GLN A 507 24.47 9.41 -0.19
C GLN A 507 24.59 7.92 -0.44
N LEU A 508 23.69 7.16 0.19
CA LEU A 508 23.54 5.72 -0.02
C LEU A 508 22.09 5.44 -0.37
N THR A 509 21.86 4.54 -1.33
CA THR A 509 20.54 3.95 -1.57
C THR A 509 20.46 2.62 -0.83
N ILE A 510 19.41 2.42 -0.05
CA ILE A 510 19.22 1.23 0.78
C ILE A 510 17.93 0.51 0.43
N ARG A 511 17.85 -0.81 0.67
CA ARG A 511 16.60 -1.61 0.61
C ARG A 511 15.86 -1.52 1.95
N GLY A 512 14.80 -0.72 2.00
CA GLY A 512 14.11 -0.22 3.19
C GLY A 512 13.15 0.89 2.84
N GLU A 513 11.87 0.83 3.24
CA GLU A 513 11.06 2.05 3.38
C GLU A 513 11.27 2.64 4.78
N ILE A 514 11.98 3.77 4.89
CA ILE A 514 12.17 4.47 6.16
C ILE A 514 12.32 5.98 5.97
N ASN A 515 11.76 6.72 6.93
CA ASN A 515 11.87 8.18 6.97
C ASN A 515 12.42 8.63 8.32
N HIS A 516 13.56 9.32 8.28
CA HIS A 516 14.20 9.97 9.43
C HIS A 516 14.54 11.40 9.06
N VAL A 517 13.63 12.32 9.38
CA VAL A 517 13.81 13.76 9.18
C VAL A 517 14.88 14.31 10.14
N THR A 518 14.94 13.77 11.35
CA THR A 518 15.99 14.09 12.34
C THR A 518 17.21 13.20 12.13
N PRO A 519 18.44 13.74 12.26
CA PRO A 519 19.65 12.93 12.16
C PRO A 519 19.67 11.81 13.21
N THR A 520 19.85 10.57 12.75
CA THR A 520 20.00 9.39 13.59
C THR A 520 21.39 8.78 13.47
N GLY A 521 21.85 8.07 14.51
CA GLY A 521 23.13 7.37 14.48
C GLY A 521 23.13 6.26 13.44
N TYR A 522 24.26 6.06 12.74
CA TYR A 522 24.45 4.94 11.82
C TYR A 522 25.74 4.18 12.07
N ARG A 523 25.75 2.91 11.62
CA ARG A 523 26.95 2.08 11.49
C ARG A 523 26.92 1.35 10.15
N ILE A 524 27.98 1.43 9.35
CA ILE A 524 28.10 0.71 8.08
C ILE A 524 29.16 -0.38 8.25
N ARG A 525 28.85 -1.59 7.79
CA ARG A 525 29.80 -2.73 7.73
C ARG A 525 29.27 -3.79 6.75
N LEU A 526 30.00 -4.90 6.62
CA LEU A 526 29.55 -6.06 5.86
C LEU A 526 28.20 -6.57 6.37
N HIS A 527 27.31 -6.87 5.43
CA HIS A 527 26.00 -7.38 5.72
C HIS A 527 26.09 -8.87 6.08
N LYS A 528 25.31 -9.26 7.08
CA LYS A 528 25.15 -10.68 7.44
C LYS A 528 24.57 -11.41 6.25
N GLN A 529 25.24 -12.50 5.86
CA GLN A 529 24.81 -13.36 4.76
C GLN A 529 23.56 -14.18 5.11
N GLU A 530 23.25 -14.26 6.39
CA GLU A 530 22.09 -14.94 6.93
C GLU A 530 21.41 -14.00 7.93
N LEU A 531 20.23 -13.55 7.57
CA LEU A 531 19.48 -12.58 8.33
C LEU A 531 18.02 -12.64 7.91
N SER A 532 17.15 -12.97 8.85
CA SER A 532 15.71 -12.87 8.68
C SER A 532 15.22 -11.66 9.47
N GLN A 533 14.74 -10.65 8.75
CA GLN A 533 14.19 -9.43 9.33
C GLN A 533 12.72 -9.31 9.01
N ILE A 534 11.91 -9.07 10.04
CA ILE A 534 10.50 -8.76 9.88
C ILE A 534 10.25 -7.39 10.53
N ARG A 535 9.77 -6.43 9.72
CA ARG A 535 9.50 -5.06 10.12
C ARG A 535 7.99 -4.81 10.01
N GLY A 536 7.26 -5.24 11.02
CA GLY A 536 5.81 -5.20 11.09
C GLY A 536 5.26 -6.20 12.10
N PRO A 537 3.95 -6.15 12.37
CA PRO A 537 3.30 -7.11 13.27
C PRO A 537 3.26 -8.51 12.64
N VAL A 538 3.48 -9.54 13.44
CA VAL A 538 3.46 -10.94 13.01
C VAL A 538 2.50 -11.75 13.87
N CYS A 539 1.62 -12.52 13.24
CA CYS A 539 0.78 -13.49 13.94
C CYS A 539 0.96 -14.90 13.38
N ALA A 540 1.00 -15.88 14.29
CA ALA A 540 1.09 -17.31 14.02
C ALA A 540 0.45 -18.10 15.17
N GLU A 541 0.16 -19.38 14.98
CA GLU A 541 -0.19 -20.25 16.11
C GLU A 541 1.04 -20.51 17.00
N ARG A 542 2.18 -20.76 16.35
CA ARG A 542 3.45 -21.06 17.01
C ARG A 542 4.63 -20.45 16.28
N PHE A 543 5.62 -20.04 17.07
CA PHE A 543 6.92 -19.58 16.60
C PHE A 543 8.02 -20.54 17.07
N ASN A 544 8.80 -21.02 16.11
CA ASN A 544 9.87 -21.97 16.37
C ASN A 544 11.10 -21.62 15.53
N PHE A 545 11.90 -20.75 16.12
CA PHE A 545 13.14 -20.31 15.50
C PHE A 545 14.28 -21.25 15.82
N ARG A 546 15.17 -21.48 14.85
CA ARG A 546 16.33 -22.34 15.04
C ARG A 546 17.47 -21.46 15.52
N ARG A 547 18.24 -21.91 16.52
CA ARG A 547 19.53 -21.29 16.83
C ARG A 547 20.52 -21.35 15.67
N LEU A 548 21.51 -20.47 15.73
CA LEU A 548 22.72 -20.48 14.92
C LEU A 548 23.59 -21.74 15.12
N ASN A 549 24.28 -22.14 14.04
CA ASN A 549 25.16 -23.31 14.05
C ASN A 549 26.29 -23.20 15.09
N GLU A 550 26.80 -22.00 15.34
CA GLU A 550 27.90 -21.75 16.27
C GLU A 550 27.48 -21.90 17.74
N TRP A 551 26.19 -21.86 18.01
CA TRP A 551 25.64 -22.09 19.34
C TRP A 551 25.34 -23.58 19.60
N VAL A 552 25.52 -24.46 18.60
CA VAL A 552 25.35 -25.93 18.70
C VAL A 552 26.59 -26.57 19.34
N LEU A 553 26.77 -26.38 20.64
CA LEU A 553 27.84 -27.02 21.41
C LEU A 553 27.31 -28.16 22.29
N SER A 554 28.17 -29.16 22.58
CA SER A 554 27.85 -30.23 23.52
C SER A 554 27.89 -29.74 24.97
N SER A 555 27.16 -30.41 25.86
CA SER A 555 27.13 -30.07 27.30
C SER A 555 28.52 -30.04 27.93
N SER A 556 29.45 -30.90 27.50
CA SER A 556 30.84 -30.90 28.00
C SER A 556 31.61 -29.65 27.60
N LEU A 557 31.39 -29.14 26.38
CA LEU A 557 32.01 -27.90 25.92
C LEU A 557 31.46 -26.70 26.70
N TRP A 558 30.15 -26.64 26.93
CA TRP A 558 29.55 -25.59 27.77
C TRP A 558 30.10 -25.58 29.20
N ASN A 559 30.20 -26.75 29.84
CA ASN A 559 30.80 -26.87 31.17
C ASN A 559 32.27 -26.41 31.18
N ASN A 560 33.02 -26.73 30.13
CA ASN A 560 34.39 -26.28 29.98
C ASN A 560 34.48 -24.75 29.84
N ARG A 561 33.58 -24.12 29.07
CA ARG A 561 33.52 -22.65 28.95
C ARG A 561 33.20 -21.98 30.28
N ALA A 562 32.18 -22.48 30.99
CA ALA A 562 31.82 -21.96 32.31
C ALA A 562 32.98 -22.06 33.32
N TYR A 563 33.75 -23.16 33.29
CA TYR A 563 34.92 -23.34 34.14
C TYR A 563 36.02 -22.30 33.86
N PHE A 564 36.34 -22.05 32.59
CA PHE A 564 37.37 -21.07 32.23
C PHE A 564 36.95 -19.63 32.53
N TRP A 565 35.68 -19.30 32.32
CA TRP A 565 35.11 -18.02 32.72
C TRP A 565 35.23 -17.79 34.24
N ASP A 566 34.87 -18.80 35.04
CA ASP A 566 35.00 -18.72 36.51
C ASP A 566 36.46 -18.54 36.94
N LEU A 567 37.40 -19.29 36.34
CA LEU A 567 38.83 -19.15 36.59
C LEU A 567 39.35 -17.75 36.26
N GLU A 568 38.93 -17.17 35.12
CA GLU A 568 39.32 -15.81 34.76
C GLU A 568 38.78 -14.79 35.75
N ASN A 569 37.53 -14.93 36.19
CA ASN A 569 36.94 -14.07 37.20
C ASN A 569 37.64 -14.18 38.56
N GLN A 570 38.07 -15.38 38.97
CA GLN A 570 38.90 -15.55 40.16
C GLN A 570 40.23 -14.79 40.03
N ILE A 571 40.89 -14.85 38.88
CA ILE A 571 42.13 -14.11 38.60
C ILE A 571 41.87 -12.59 38.61
N ARG A 572 40.78 -12.13 37.97
CA ARG A 572 40.38 -10.71 37.97
C ARG A 572 40.21 -10.17 39.39
N VAL A 573 39.55 -10.92 40.27
CA VAL A 573 39.40 -10.56 41.69
C VAL A 573 40.77 -10.43 42.38
N ILE A 574 41.67 -11.39 42.18
CA ILE A 574 43.02 -11.36 42.77
C ILE A 574 43.82 -10.14 42.30
N LEU A 575 43.65 -9.76 41.03
CA LEU A 575 44.32 -8.62 40.40
C LEU A 575 43.62 -7.27 40.63
N GLY A 576 42.46 -7.26 41.31
CA GLY A 576 41.68 -6.04 41.57
C GLY A 576 40.89 -5.52 40.37
N TYR A 577 40.65 -6.33 39.36
CA TYR A 577 39.79 -6.01 38.21
C TYR A 577 38.32 -6.34 38.49
N SER A 578 37.41 -5.66 37.78
CA SER A 578 35.99 -5.99 37.80
C SER A 578 35.74 -7.37 37.16
N LEU A 579 34.74 -8.07 37.68
CA LEU A 579 34.23 -9.30 37.10
C LEU A 579 33.71 -9.03 35.67
N ILE A 580 33.85 -10.02 34.80
CA ILE A 580 33.26 -10.03 33.46
C ILE A 580 32.04 -10.93 33.44
N GLY A 581 30.99 -10.48 32.78
CA GLY A 581 29.77 -11.25 32.55
C GLY A 581 30.03 -12.51 31.73
N PHE A 582 29.23 -13.57 31.91
CA PHE A 582 29.42 -14.79 31.13
C PHE A 582 29.13 -14.57 29.64
N SER A 583 28.07 -13.83 29.30
CA SER A 583 27.74 -13.48 27.92
C SER A 583 28.81 -12.58 27.28
N GLU A 584 29.32 -11.58 28.02
CA GLU A 584 30.41 -10.71 27.58
C GLU A 584 31.70 -11.51 27.34
N TRP A 585 32.00 -12.47 28.22
CA TRP A 585 33.15 -13.35 28.07
C TRP A 585 33.04 -14.23 26.82
N LEU A 586 31.84 -14.73 26.49
CA LEU A 586 31.62 -15.57 25.31
C LEU A 586 31.80 -14.81 23.99
N GLU A 587 31.63 -13.48 23.97
CA GLU A 587 31.82 -12.65 22.77
C GLU A 587 33.29 -12.45 22.40
N ILE A 588 34.22 -12.64 23.35
CA ILE A 588 35.64 -12.34 23.14
C ILE A 588 36.31 -13.47 22.36
N PRO A 589 36.84 -13.24 21.14
CA PRO A 589 37.42 -14.30 20.32
C PRO A 589 38.66 -14.96 20.95
N LEU A 590 39.41 -14.20 21.76
CA LEU A 590 40.60 -14.68 22.49
C LEU A 590 40.29 -15.80 23.48
N ASN A 591 39.02 -16.02 23.83
CA ASN A 591 38.59 -17.06 24.74
C ASN A 591 38.43 -18.43 24.06
N TYR A 592 38.62 -18.52 22.74
CA TYR A 592 38.47 -19.76 21.97
C TYR A 592 39.76 -20.26 21.30
N PRO A 593 40.92 -20.28 21.99
CA PRO A 593 42.16 -20.74 21.38
C PRO A 593 42.05 -22.21 20.96
N GLY A 594 42.39 -22.50 19.71
CA GLY A 594 42.37 -23.86 19.15
C GLY A 594 40.99 -24.36 18.71
N TRP A 595 39.97 -23.51 18.73
CA TRP A 595 38.65 -23.82 18.15
C TRP A 595 38.63 -23.51 16.65
N ASP A 596 37.50 -23.72 15.98
CA ASP A 596 37.34 -23.33 14.58
C ASP A 596 37.65 -21.83 14.34
N SER A 597 38.05 -21.48 13.12
CA SER A 597 38.38 -20.11 12.71
C SER A 597 37.30 -19.10 13.06
N TYR A 598 36.01 -19.48 12.98
CA TYR A 598 34.92 -18.57 13.32
C TYR A 598 35.03 -18.07 14.76
N TYR A 599 35.15 -18.98 15.74
CA TYR A 599 35.18 -18.60 17.15
C TYR A 599 36.42 -17.76 17.49
N GLN A 600 37.54 -18.04 16.83
CA GLN A 600 38.79 -17.30 17.03
C GLN A 600 38.75 -15.89 16.41
N GLN A 601 37.87 -15.65 15.43
CA GLN A 601 37.71 -14.36 14.78
C GLN A 601 36.58 -13.53 15.40
N HIS A 602 35.45 -14.15 15.74
CA HIS A 602 34.21 -13.46 16.07
C HIS A 602 33.65 -13.78 17.47
N GLY A 603 34.18 -14.81 18.15
CA GLY A 603 33.58 -15.31 19.39
C GLY A 603 32.14 -15.77 19.19
N LEU A 604 31.36 -15.78 20.27
CA LEU A 604 29.91 -16.01 20.23
C LEU A 604 29.18 -14.67 20.44
N ASN A 605 29.02 -13.90 19.36
CA ASN A 605 28.27 -12.66 19.41
C ASN A 605 26.77 -12.90 19.64
N LEU A 606 26.11 -11.93 20.26
CA LEU A 606 24.66 -11.93 20.52
C LEU A 606 23.87 -11.15 19.47
N GLU A 607 24.52 -10.75 18.38
CA GLU A 607 23.87 -9.90 17.44
C GLU A 607 22.79 -10.67 16.68
N PRO A 608 21.54 -10.19 16.63
CA PRO A 608 20.44 -10.99 16.15
C PRO A 608 20.58 -11.37 14.67
N THR A 609 20.17 -12.59 14.35
CA THR A 609 20.06 -13.12 12.98
C THR A 609 18.62 -13.36 12.59
N LEU A 610 17.75 -13.42 13.59
CA LEU A 610 16.33 -13.15 13.46
C LEU A 610 16.01 -11.85 14.21
N HIS A 611 15.36 -10.91 13.54
CA HIS A 611 14.92 -9.66 14.17
C HIS A 611 13.51 -9.30 13.73
N ILE A 612 12.57 -9.35 14.67
CA ILE A 612 11.18 -8.92 14.48
C ILE A 612 11.03 -7.55 15.15
N GLN A 613 10.45 -6.58 14.44
CA GLN A 613 10.33 -5.22 14.92
C GLN A 613 8.98 -4.63 14.54
N HIS A 614 8.27 -4.08 15.52
CA HIS A 614 7.14 -3.19 15.26
C HIS A 614 7.63 -1.74 15.26
N LEU A 615 8.08 -1.25 14.09
CA LEU A 615 8.73 0.07 13.97
C LEU A 615 7.73 1.23 13.76
N VAL A 616 6.66 0.99 13.01
CA VAL A 616 5.69 2.01 12.60
C VAL A 616 4.30 1.41 12.66
N ASP A 617 3.41 2.09 13.38
CA ASP A 617 1.98 1.78 13.37
C ASP A 617 1.42 2.13 11.99
N HIS A 618 0.98 1.10 11.26
CA HIS A 618 0.25 1.25 10.01
C HIS A 618 -1.13 0.62 10.16
N GLU A 619 -2.11 1.23 9.50
CA GLU A 619 -3.43 0.65 9.41
C GLU A 619 -3.40 -0.54 8.43
N TYR A 620 -3.64 -1.75 8.95
CA TYR A 620 -3.75 -2.95 8.14
C TYR A 620 -5.21 -3.40 8.02
N ARG A 621 -5.57 -3.86 6.83
CA ARG A 621 -6.85 -4.54 6.58
C ARG A 621 -6.55 -5.99 6.29
N TRP A 622 -7.26 -6.89 6.99
CA TRP A 622 -7.06 -8.32 6.87
C TRP A 622 -7.25 -8.78 5.41
N GLU A 623 -8.37 -8.39 4.81
CA GLU A 623 -8.76 -8.79 3.47
C GLU A 623 -9.43 -7.64 2.71
N PRO A 624 -9.40 -7.66 1.36
CA PRO A 624 -10.18 -6.75 0.55
C PRO A 624 -11.69 -7.12 0.56
N PRO A 625 -12.61 -6.17 0.32
CA PRO A 625 -12.35 -4.78 -0.06
C PRO A 625 -11.87 -3.91 1.10
N LEU A 626 -11.14 -2.84 0.77
CA LEU A 626 -10.59 -1.92 1.76
C LEU A 626 -11.63 -0.90 2.24
N PHE A 627 -12.58 -0.54 1.38
CA PHE A 627 -13.59 0.48 1.69
C PHE A 627 -15.03 0.01 1.50
N GLN A 628 -15.92 0.46 2.37
CA GLN A 628 -17.37 0.31 2.31
C GLN A 628 -18.03 1.70 2.36
N PRO A 629 -19.27 1.85 1.86
CA PRO A 629 -19.96 3.12 2.01
C PRO A 629 -20.22 3.37 3.50
N TYR A 630 -20.04 4.61 3.95
CA TYR A 630 -20.36 5.02 5.30
C TYR A 630 -21.88 4.90 5.53
N ASP A 631 -22.30 4.27 6.62
CA ASP A 631 -23.72 4.06 6.91
C ASP A 631 -24.41 5.26 7.56
N GLY A 632 -23.67 6.32 7.92
CA GLY A 632 -24.22 7.52 8.55
C GLY A 632 -24.45 7.40 10.07
N GLY A 633 -24.24 6.20 10.65
CA GLY A 633 -24.70 5.86 12.00
C GLY A 633 -26.21 6.07 12.21
N GLU A 634 -26.69 5.97 13.45
CA GLU A 634 -28.12 6.18 13.77
C GLU A 634 -28.58 7.65 13.65
N ALA A 635 -27.66 8.62 13.49
CA ALA A 635 -27.95 10.03 13.68
C ALA A 635 -28.06 10.89 12.40
N ASN A 636 -27.39 10.57 11.28
CA ASN A 636 -27.38 11.45 10.10
C ASN A 636 -27.25 10.69 8.76
N ALA A 637 -28.39 10.20 8.24
CA ALA A 637 -28.47 9.52 6.94
C ALA A 637 -28.04 10.40 5.74
N ASP A 638 -28.10 11.73 5.88
CA ASP A 638 -27.73 12.70 4.84
C ASP A 638 -26.24 12.68 4.46
N TYR A 639 -25.40 12.02 5.27
CA TYR A 639 -23.96 11.87 5.05
C TYR A 639 -23.53 10.43 4.75
N SER A 640 -24.49 9.52 4.58
CA SER A 640 -24.26 8.10 4.24
C SER A 640 -23.82 7.92 2.77
N GLY A 641 -23.37 6.72 2.39
CA GLY A 641 -22.88 6.41 1.04
C GLY A 641 -21.37 6.57 0.89
N TYR A 642 -20.86 6.57 -0.34
CA TYR A 642 -19.46 6.91 -0.65
C TYR A 642 -19.29 8.39 -0.92
N ARG A 643 -18.05 8.89 -0.87
CA ARG A 643 -17.71 10.24 -1.32
C ARG A 643 -17.03 10.23 -2.69
N TRP A 644 -17.66 10.87 -3.66
CA TRP A 644 -17.14 10.99 -5.03
C TRP A 644 -16.79 12.43 -5.40
N SER A 645 -15.65 12.62 -6.06
CA SER A 645 -15.25 13.90 -6.67
C SER A 645 -15.47 13.85 -8.18
N LEU A 646 -16.13 14.85 -8.74
CA LEU A 646 -16.24 15.01 -10.19
C LEU A 646 -14.88 15.48 -10.76
N ILE A 647 -14.39 14.81 -11.79
CA ILE A 647 -13.15 15.15 -12.51
C ILE A 647 -13.47 15.83 -13.83
N ASP A 648 -14.32 15.20 -14.63
CA ASP A 648 -14.62 15.64 -16.00
C ASP A 648 -16.11 15.45 -16.32
N TRP A 649 -16.58 16.24 -17.28
CA TRP A 649 -17.96 16.27 -17.73
C TRP A 649 -18.02 16.48 -19.24
N SER A 650 -18.61 15.54 -19.95
CA SER A 650 -18.80 15.61 -21.39
C SER A 650 -20.26 15.40 -21.77
N GLU A 651 -20.75 16.20 -22.71
CA GLU A 651 -22.09 16.08 -23.27
C GLU A 651 -21.98 15.79 -24.77
N SER A 652 -22.63 14.72 -25.23
CA SER A 652 -22.64 14.31 -26.63
C SER A 652 -24.08 14.14 -27.12
N PRO A 653 -24.49 14.85 -28.20
CA PRO A 653 -25.82 14.74 -28.78
C PRO A 653 -26.07 13.44 -29.54
#